data_AF-A0A1R2APQ1-F1
#
_entry.id   AF-A0A1R2APQ1-F1
#
_cell.length_a   1.000
_cell.length_b   1.000
_cell.length_c   1.000
_cell.angle_alpha   90.00
_cell.angle_beta   90.00
_cell.angle_gamma   90.00
#
_symmetry.space_group_name_H-M   'P 1'
#
loop_
_entity.id
_entity.type
_entity.pdbx_description
1 polymer ?
#
loop_
_entity_poly.entity_id
_entity_poly.type
_entity_poly.pdbx_seq_one_letter_code
_entity_poly.pdbx_strand_id
1 'polypeptide(L)'
;MLNSKGFTEENPNYPSQYLGRLTSPRILTPRSSPRLADPTLSPYSITINDHTNISDFINSIQNQLKRIYPVFSFQFSSDPPLAQAINFLTQAVDRILAERGNNSKPSPEKYDGSVDYDTDDWLKEDIEKAKQATKNLARYEKLLKKKEEKLEEEKTKFRCEKQDIKDLEEHLQQALNNFELQQKAWLDSKRSEQEKLKVDKEDMEIKLAEAKILKEKYEKKIDESAKHLKHEKDILLQLENCLNHTKQTLAIDQKRIAQERLELEKEKWKLDQKSRKLEEDEVLLKVKFEHLDQEKLVVESEKIKLQTLRKEIHEEQNTLTISKEKTSISEKNIKKASFEESLQSDKLYQLSNQDYESKIIELNDREIEIEHAYKDLQEQMDKFNKELEDRENILDEREFLIEKQEKDNKKKFDNFFAIESSLAESKIQVEDLRTFTIPELEKQSGSLSSLMNELIEKKQKLDLMIEKLNKELTLLEKHKEDLSGNENTKNEKDILEENDYNICFSKDIENITLELEQKLVKVKERELELDHAQMVLDNDRYAVTQAAEFLKKAHVENEEQRKKNEQEILEEKNKLKIQFIKLESGMKLLSTKEAEVYSLKRKLEEKSQMLGIKEKEFKASMKNLHSKNSSIVEEKDDDV
;
A
#
# COMPACT_ATOMS: atom_id res chain seq x y z
N MET A 1 10.52 -45.53 21.43
CA MET A 1 11.75 -46.00 22.10
C MET A 1 12.95 -45.41 21.40
N LEU A 2 13.55 -44.38 21.97
CA LEU A 2 15.00 -44.17 22.19
C LEU A 2 15.19 -42.72 22.65
N ASN A 3 15.71 -42.61 23.87
CA ASN A 3 15.91 -41.40 24.66
C ASN A 3 17.27 -40.77 24.36
N SER A 4 17.37 -39.44 24.54
CA SER A 4 18.47 -38.72 25.23
C SER A 4 18.08 -37.23 25.26
N LYS A 5 17.59 -36.63 26.37
CA LYS A 5 18.34 -36.05 27.51
C LYS A 5 19.65 -35.39 27.06
N GLY A 6 19.97 -34.12 27.30
CA GLY A 6 19.44 -33.04 28.14
C GLY A 6 20.63 -32.14 28.47
N PHE A 7 20.45 -30.82 28.64
CA PHE A 7 21.26 -29.98 29.54
C PHE A 7 20.61 -28.59 29.65
N THR A 8 20.39 -28.16 30.89
CA THR A 8 19.81 -26.90 31.38
C THR A 8 20.86 -26.15 32.20
N GLU A 9 20.56 -24.87 32.48
CA GLU A 9 21.13 -23.89 33.45
C GLU A 9 21.67 -22.63 32.71
N GLU A 10 20.96 -21.48 32.74
CA GLU A 10 20.87 -20.47 33.83
C GLU A 10 22.28 -20.02 34.29
N ASN A 11 22.73 -18.78 34.07
CA ASN A 11 22.31 -17.57 34.81
C ASN A 11 22.92 -16.25 34.22
N PRO A 12 22.50 -15.05 34.70
CA PRO A 12 22.66 -13.73 34.07
C PRO A 12 23.71 -12.78 34.71
N ASN A 13 23.78 -11.55 34.14
CA ASN A 13 24.24 -10.24 34.66
C ASN A 13 25.69 -9.73 34.39
N TYR A 14 25.75 -8.74 33.47
CA TYR A 14 26.43 -7.41 33.45
C TYR A 14 27.96 -7.26 33.70
N PRO A 15 28.58 -6.07 33.43
CA PRO A 15 28.63 -5.23 32.22
C PRO A 15 30.09 -5.07 31.70
N SER A 16 30.29 -4.59 30.47
CA SER A 16 31.58 -3.98 30.10
C SER A 16 31.41 -2.82 29.12
N GLN A 17 31.74 -1.63 29.62
CA GLN A 17 32.07 -0.44 28.83
C GLN A 17 33.53 -0.57 28.37
N TYR A 18 33.83 -0.26 27.11
CA TYR A 18 34.77 0.80 26.69
C TYR A 18 35.23 0.63 25.22
N LEU A 19 35.09 1.76 24.49
CA LEU A 19 35.94 2.34 23.45
C LEU A 19 36.12 1.67 22.07
N GLY A 20 35.65 2.42 21.07
CA GLY A 20 36.22 2.50 19.72
C GLY A 20 35.75 3.79 19.02
N ARG A 21 36.53 4.87 19.12
CA ARG A 21 36.33 6.19 18.46
C ARG A 21 36.94 6.21 17.06
N LEU A 22 36.56 7.27 16.32
CA LEU A 22 37.17 7.93 15.14
C LEU A 22 36.56 7.45 13.81
N THR A 23 35.91 8.32 13.02
CA THR A 23 36.49 9.52 12.41
C THR A 23 35.48 10.66 12.17
N SER A 24 35.98 11.88 12.31
CA SER A 24 35.40 13.17 11.92
C SER A 24 36.46 13.91 11.11
N PRO A 25 36.05 14.86 10.24
CA PRO A 25 36.80 16.11 10.10
C PRO A 25 35.87 17.35 10.16
N ARG A 26 35.93 18.10 11.27
CA ARG A 26 36.55 19.44 11.43
C ARG A 26 36.70 20.29 10.13
N ILE A 27 36.51 21.62 10.05
CA ILE A 27 36.90 22.77 10.91
C ILE A 27 36.14 24.05 10.44
N LEU A 28 35.75 24.97 11.35
CA LEU A 28 36.15 26.40 11.40
C LEU A 28 35.19 27.27 12.23
N THR A 29 35.67 27.71 13.39
CA THR A 29 35.22 28.91 14.13
C THR A 29 36.05 30.12 13.65
N PRO A 30 35.62 31.38 13.90
CA PRO A 30 35.91 31.99 15.21
C PRO A 30 34.80 32.91 15.79
N ARG A 31 34.97 33.19 17.09
CA ARG A 31 34.22 34.10 17.97
C ARG A 31 33.97 35.51 17.40
N SER A 32 32.89 36.14 17.87
CA SER A 32 32.93 37.41 18.63
C SER A 32 31.57 37.78 19.23
N SER A 33 31.49 37.94 20.56
CA SER A 33 30.57 38.92 21.16
C SER A 33 31.08 40.33 20.82
N PRO A 34 30.19 41.34 20.81
CA PRO A 34 30.16 42.21 21.98
C PRO A 34 28.74 42.63 22.40
N ARG A 35 28.52 42.65 23.73
CA ARG A 35 27.62 43.62 24.37
C ARG A 35 28.23 45.02 24.21
N LEU A 36 27.43 46.02 23.84
CA LEU A 36 27.35 47.33 24.52
C LEU A 36 26.40 48.31 23.79
N ALA A 37 25.62 48.99 24.64
CA ALA A 37 25.18 50.38 24.57
C ALA A 37 23.92 50.79 23.77
N ASP A 38 23.04 51.48 24.51
CA ASP A 38 21.89 52.32 24.14
C ASP A 38 22.18 53.38 23.06
N PRO A 39 21.13 54.01 22.49
CA PRO A 39 20.71 55.33 23.01
C PRO A 39 19.18 55.55 23.06
N THR A 40 18.72 55.92 24.26
CA THR A 40 17.83 57.06 24.57
C THR A 40 16.84 57.57 23.51
N LEU A 41 15.53 57.56 23.85
CA LEU A 41 14.72 58.79 23.95
C LEU A 41 13.37 58.53 24.67
N SER A 42 13.28 59.17 25.83
CA SER A 42 12.14 59.47 26.74
C SER A 42 11.06 60.34 26.03
N PRO A 43 9.80 60.57 26.54
CA PRO A 43 9.60 60.90 27.94
C PRO A 43 8.31 60.54 28.71
N TYR A 44 8.51 60.57 30.03
CA TYR A 44 7.61 60.61 31.19
C TYR A 44 7.12 59.28 31.76
N SER A 45 7.97 58.70 32.62
CA SER A 45 7.51 58.01 33.83
C SER A 45 8.37 58.45 35.01
N ILE A 46 7.73 59.05 36.00
CA ILE A 46 8.32 59.50 37.25
C ILE A 46 8.69 58.26 38.06
N THR A 47 9.98 57.93 38.13
CA THR A 47 10.53 56.96 39.10
C THR A 47 11.10 57.71 40.29
N ILE A 48 10.37 57.70 41.40
CA ILE A 48 10.90 58.00 42.73
C ILE A 48 11.65 56.74 43.18
N ASN A 49 12.97 56.82 43.17
CA ASN A 49 13.85 55.79 43.68
C ASN A 49 14.52 56.32 44.94
N ASP A 50 13.86 56.13 46.08
CA ASP A 50 14.48 56.22 47.40
C ASP A 50 14.12 54.93 48.14
N HIS A 51 15.03 53.95 48.13
CA HIS A 51 15.04 52.94 49.18
C HIS A 51 15.55 53.59 50.46
N THR A 52 14.72 54.45 51.07
CA THR A 52 14.87 54.80 52.48
C THR A 52 14.69 53.51 53.25
N ASN A 53 15.78 53.02 53.83
CA ASN A 53 15.76 51.87 54.71
C ASN A 53 14.75 52.16 55.83
N ILE A 54 13.58 51.52 55.79
CA ILE A 54 12.46 51.78 56.70
C ILE A 54 12.90 51.65 58.16
N SER A 55 13.89 50.79 58.42
CA SER A 55 14.54 50.67 59.72
C SER A 55 15.23 51.97 60.17
N ASP A 56 15.96 52.64 59.28
CA ASP A 56 16.65 53.90 59.58
C ASP A 56 15.67 55.06 59.77
N PHE A 57 14.56 55.07 59.03
CA PHE A 57 13.47 56.02 59.23
C PHE A 57 12.77 55.82 60.59
N ILE A 58 12.44 54.58 60.95
CA ILE A 58 11.85 54.25 62.26
C ILE A 58 12.82 54.62 63.39
N ASN A 59 14.12 54.32 63.25
CA ASN A 59 15.14 54.69 64.22
C ASN A 59 15.30 56.21 64.34
N SER A 60 15.22 56.95 63.22
CA SER A 60 15.24 58.42 63.22
C SER A 60 14.03 59.00 63.99
N ILE A 61 12.82 58.50 63.73
CA ILE A 61 11.62 58.91 64.47
C ILE A 61 11.74 58.58 65.95
N GLN A 62 12.21 57.37 66.30
CA GLN A 62 12.39 56.98 67.69
C GLN A 62 13.40 57.88 68.41
N ASN A 63 14.48 58.26 67.74
CA ASN A 63 15.48 59.19 68.28
C ASN A 63 14.92 60.61 68.45
N GLN A 64 14.06 61.08 67.54
CA GLN A 64 13.40 62.38 67.70
C GLN A 64 12.37 62.37 68.84
N LEU A 65 11.56 61.32 68.95
CA LEU A 65 10.59 61.17 70.04
C LEU A 65 11.27 61.02 71.41
N LYS A 66 12.44 60.37 71.48
CA LYS A 66 13.26 60.30 72.71
C LYS A 66 13.72 61.66 73.22
N ARG A 67 13.81 62.70 72.37
CA ARG A 67 14.14 64.06 72.84
C ARG A 67 13.02 64.67 73.67
N ILE A 68 11.77 64.29 73.38
CA ILE A 68 10.58 64.77 74.09
C ILE A 68 10.30 63.85 75.29
N TYR A 69 10.51 62.54 75.14
CA TYR A 69 10.33 61.55 76.20
C TYR A 69 11.47 60.50 76.20
N PRO A 70 12.48 60.62 77.08
CA PRO A 70 13.72 59.83 77.01
C PRO A 70 13.56 58.32 77.07
N VAL A 71 12.44 57.83 77.63
CA VAL A 71 12.14 56.41 77.83
C VAL A 71 11.36 55.81 76.65
N PHE A 72 11.07 56.59 75.60
CA PHE A 72 10.26 56.14 74.48
C PHE A 72 10.98 55.07 73.63
N SER A 73 10.29 53.94 73.39
CA SER A 73 10.67 52.95 72.38
C SER A 73 9.46 52.38 71.69
N PHE A 74 9.54 52.12 70.38
CA PHE A 74 8.48 51.42 69.67
C PHE A 74 8.31 50.01 70.26
N GLN A 75 7.07 49.66 70.61
CA GLN A 75 6.74 48.30 71.02
C GLN A 75 6.26 47.58 69.75
N PHE A 76 6.86 46.45 69.39
CA PHE A 76 6.42 45.63 68.25
C PHE A 76 5.14 44.84 68.61
N SER A 77 4.07 45.58 68.93
CA SER A 77 2.69 45.09 69.07
C SER A 77 1.92 45.28 67.75
N SER A 78 0.64 44.88 67.71
CA SER A 78 -0.20 44.77 66.51
C SER A 78 -0.33 46.04 65.65
N ASP A 79 -0.02 47.21 66.19
CA ASP A 79 -0.17 48.49 65.50
C ASP A 79 1.13 48.93 64.81
N PRO A 80 1.08 49.41 63.55
CA PRO A 80 2.26 49.87 62.83
C PRO A 80 3.03 50.97 63.60
N PRO A 81 4.38 51.00 63.57
CA PRO A 81 5.20 51.97 64.32
C PRO A 81 4.82 53.43 64.06
N LEU A 82 4.41 53.76 62.83
CA LEU A 82 3.97 55.12 62.47
C LEU A 82 2.67 55.52 63.19
N ALA A 83 1.72 54.60 63.34
CA ALA A 83 0.49 54.84 64.07
C ALA A 83 0.76 55.08 65.57
N GLN A 84 1.70 54.33 66.15
CA GLN A 84 2.14 54.53 67.53
C GLN A 84 2.80 55.91 67.72
N ALA A 85 3.63 56.36 66.76
CA ALA A 85 4.26 57.68 66.79
C ALA A 85 3.24 58.84 66.73
N ILE A 86 2.25 58.73 65.83
CA ILE A 86 1.21 59.75 65.66
C ILE A 86 0.34 59.86 66.93
N ASN A 87 -0.06 58.73 67.52
CA ASN A 87 -0.82 58.74 68.77
C ASN A 87 -0.04 59.39 69.93
N PHE A 88 1.26 59.13 70.04
CA PHE A 88 2.09 59.77 71.06
C PHE A 88 2.24 61.28 70.85
N LEU A 89 2.44 61.73 69.61
CA LEU A 89 2.49 63.16 69.28
C LEU A 89 1.17 63.86 69.59
N THR A 90 0.04 63.23 69.28
CA THR A 90 -1.29 63.77 69.56
C THR A 90 -1.49 63.97 71.07
N GLN A 91 -1.16 62.97 71.88
CA GLN A 91 -1.24 63.08 73.35
C GLN A 91 -0.30 64.15 73.94
N ALA A 92 0.88 64.35 73.34
CA ALA A 92 1.82 65.39 73.75
C ALA A 92 1.31 66.80 73.40
N VAL A 93 0.72 66.98 72.22
CA VAL A 93 0.09 68.24 71.80
C VAL A 93 -1.11 68.57 72.68
N ASP A 94 -1.95 67.58 73.00
CA ASP A 94 -3.09 67.78 73.88
C ASP A 94 -2.68 68.21 75.29
N ARG A 95 -1.58 67.66 75.82
CA ARG A 95 -1.00 68.13 77.11
C ARG A 95 -0.51 69.58 77.03
N ILE A 96 0.18 69.96 75.94
CA ILE A 96 0.66 71.34 75.76
C ILE A 96 -0.51 72.32 75.65
N LEU A 97 -1.58 71.95 74.93
CA LEU A 97 -2.79 72.78 74.81
C LEU A 97 -3.54 72.89 76.15
N ALA A 98 -3.59 71.81 76.94
CA ALA A 98 -4.16 71.82 78.28
C ALA A 98 -3.36 72.69 79.27
N GLU A 99 -2.03 72.72 79.18
CA GLU A 99 -1.19 73.61 80.00
C GLU A 99 -1.30 75.09 79.58
N ARG A 100 -1.60 75.38 78.30
CA ARG A 100 -1.73 76.75 77.78
C ARG A 100 -3.08 77.40 78.10
N GLY A 101 -4.11 76.62 78.43
CA GLY A 101 -5.47 77.11 78.74
C GLY A 101 -5.66 77.72 80.13
N ASN A 102 -4.69 77.63 81.04
CA ASN A 102 -4.87 78.03 82.46
C ASN A 102 -4.24 79.38 82.86
N ASN A 103 -3.77 80.21 81.92
CA ASN A 103 -3.18 81.51 82.25
C ASN A 103 -3.78 82.67 81.43
N SER A 104 -4.93 83.21 81.85
CA SER A 104 -5.24 84.63 81.66
C SER A 104 -6.44 85.10 82.51
N LYS A 105 -6.14 85.81 83.62
CA LYS A 105 -7.06 86.80 84.20
C LYS A 105 -7.26 87.94 83.19
N PRO A 106 -8.47 88.52 83.15
CA PRO A 106 -8.51 89.95 83.41
C PRO A 106 -9.69 90.33 84.33
N SER A 107 -9.42 91.27 85.22
CA SER A 107 -10.40 92.02 86.00
C SER A 107 -10.08 93.53 85.82
N PRO A 108 -10.92 94.43 86.35
CA PRO A 108 -11.82 95.28 85.57
C PRO A 108 -11.48 96.76 85.72
N GLU A 109 -12.13 97.67 84.99
CA GLU A 109 -12.38 99.01 85.55
C GLU A 109 -13.52 99.78 84.87
N LYS A 110 -14.09 100.68 85.68
CA LYS A 110 -15.38 101.38 85.63
C LYS A 110 -15.20 102.86 85.22
N TYR A 111 -16.33 103.58 85.29
CA TYR A 111 -16.60 105.04 85.40
C TYR A 111 -17.09 105.67 84.08
N ASP A 112 -18.33 106.17 83.97
CA ASP A 112 -19.13 107.15 84.75
C ASP A 112 -18.69 108.60 84.53
N GLY A 113 -19.66 109.47 84.26
CA GLY A 113 -19.46 110.90 83.97
C GLY A 113 -20.68 111.57 83.34
N SER A 114 -21.58 112.07 84.18
CA SER A 114 -22.57 113.11 83.86
C SER A 114 -21.90 114.43 83.44
N VAL A 115 -22.59 115.30 82.69
CA VAL A 115 -22.82 116.73 83.00
C VAL A 115 -23.65 117.41 81.87
N ASP A 116 -24.44 118.38 82.32
CA ASP A 116 -25.55 119.15 81.75
C ASP A 116 -25.29 120.09 80.55
N TYR A 117 -26.39 120.29 79.80
CA TYR A 117 -26.83 121.40 78.93
C TYR A 117 -25.86 122.18 78.00
N ASP A 118 -26.01 121.94 76.69
CA ASP A 118 -26.18 123.01 75.67
C ASP A 118 -26.98 122.44 74.47
N THR A 119 -28.30 122.63 74.50
CA THR A 119 -29.31 121.77 73.82
C THR A 119 -29.68 122.11 72.37
N ASP A 120 -28.92 122.94 71.64
CA ASP A 120 -29.24 123.25 70.23
C ASP A 120 -28.15 122.88 69.21
N ASP A 121 -26.88 122.72 69.61
CA ASP A 121 -25.80 122.22 68.73
C ASP A 121 -25.65 120.69 68.79
N TRP A 122 -25.94 120.07 69.94
CA TRP A 122 -25.96 118.61 70.09
C TRP A 122 -27.04 117.96 69.23
N LEU A 123 -28.21 118.59 69.10
CA LEU A 123 -29.31 118.06 68.29
C LEU A 123 -28.94 118.04 66.79
N LYS A 124 -28.17 119.03 66.32
CA LYS A 124 -27.65 119.04 64.94
C LYS A 124 -26.57 117.98 64.76
N GLU A 125 -25.66 117.84 65.71
CA GLU A 125 -24.63 116.80 65.66
C GLU A 125 -25.23 115.38 65.74
N ASP A 126 -26.30 115.19 66.49
CA ASP A 126 -27.02 113.92 66.59
C ASP A 126 -27.90 113.63 65.37
N ILE A 127 -28.48 114.66 64.73
CA ILE A 127 -29.14 114.53 63.43
C ILE A 127 -28.10 114.18 62.34
N GLU A 128 -26.90 114.77 62.39
CA GLU A 128 -25.79 114.46 61.48
C GLU A 128 -25.26 113.03 61.73
N LYS A 129 -25.10 112.61 62.99
CA LYS A 129 -24.78 111.23 63.39
C LYS A 129 -25.87 110.26 62.97
N ALA A 130 -27.15 110.61 63.07
CA ALA A 130 -28.27 109.78 62.63
C ALA A 130 -28.30 109.63 61.10
N LYS A 131 -28.00 110.70 60.35
CA LYS A 131 -27.82 110.67 58.88
C LYS A 131 -26.61 109.83 58.48
N GLN A 132 -25.51 109.92 59.22
CA GLN A 132 -24.31 109.12 59.00
C GLN A 132 -24.57 107.64 59.33
N ALA A 133 -25.33 107.36 60.40
CA ALA A 133 -25.77 106.02 60.77
C ALA A 133 -26.69 105.42 59.72
N THR A 134 -27.65 106.17 59.17
CA THR A 134 -28.50 105.67 58.06
C THR A 134 -27.72 105.44 56.78
N LYS A 135 -26.74 106.29 56.43
CA LYS A 135 -25.82 106.02 55.31
C LYS A 135 -24.98 104.77 55.54
N ASN A 136 -24.49 104.55 56.76
CA ASN A 136 -23.75 103.35 57.13
C ASN A 136 -24.64 102.11 57.09
N LEU A 137 -25.88 102.20 57.57
CA LEU A 137 -26.86 101.11 57.55
C LEU A 137 -27.20 100.71 56.12
N ALA A 138 -27.44 101.67 55.22
CA ALA A 138 -27.64 101.41 53.79
C ALA A 138 -26.41 100.80 53.10
N ARG A 139 -25.18 101.17 53.52
CA ARG A 139 -23.94 100.52 53.05
C ARG A 139 -23.85 99.07 53.55
N TYR A 140 -24.19 98.81 54.81
CA TYR A 140 -24.20 97.47 55.37
C TYR A 140 -25.27 96.58 54.73
N GLU A 141 -26.47 97.10 54.45
CA GLU A 141 -27.51 96.37 53.72
C GLU A 141 -27.05 96.00 52.31
N LYS A 142 -26.43 96.93 51.57
CA LYS A 142 -25.84 96.63 50.25
C LYS A 142 -24.73 95.59 50.34
N LEU A 143 -23.88 95.66 51.37
CA LEU A 143 -22.82 94.69 51.59
C LEU A 143 -23.37 93.31 51.94
N LEU A 144 -24.41 93.26 52.78
CA LEU A 144 -25.12 92.04 53.17
C LEU A 144 -25.72 91.37 51.94
N LYS A 145 -26.47 92.12 51.12
CA LYS A 145 -27.08 91.60 49.89
C LYS A 145 -26.04 91.05 48.92
N LYS A 146 -24.89 91.72 48.77
CA LYS A 146 -23.77 91.24 47.95
C LYS A 146 -23.12 89.97 48.52
N LYS A 147 -23.12 89.80 49.84
CA LYS A 147 -22.64 88.58 50.50
C LYS A 147 -23.63 87.42 50.36
N GLU A 148 -24.93 87.71 50.44
CA GLU A 148 -25.99 86.74 50.18
C GLU A 148 -25.97 86.25 48.74
N GLU A 149 -25.81 87.15 47.77
CA GLU A 149 -25.69 86.81 46.34
C GLU A 149 -24.47 85.92 46.08
N LYS A 150 -23.29 86.29 46.61
CA LYS A 150 -22.09 85.44 46.55
C LYS A 150 -22.26 84.07 47.20
N LEU A 151 -22.97 84.01 48.33
CA LEU A 151 -23.24 82.74 49.01
C LEU A 151 -24.14 81.85 48.14
N GLU A 152 -25.11 82.42 47.44
CA GLU A 152 -26.01 81.66 46.56
C GLU A 152 -25.30 81.21 45.27
N GLU A 153 -24.41 82.03 44.71
CA GLU A 153 -23.47 81.64 43.64
C GLU A 153 -22.56 80.48 44.08
N GLU A 154 -21.99 80.54 45.29
CA GLU A 154 -21.15 79.45 45.82
C GLU A 154 -21.96 78.16 46.05
N LYS A 155 -23.20 78.27 46.56
CA LYS A 155 -24.08 77.09 46.73
C LYS A 155 -24.45 76.45 45.40
N THR A 156 -24.76 77.24 44.38
CA THR A 156 -25.10 76.72 43.05
C THR A 156 -23.89 76.07 42.41
N LYS A 157 -22.70 76.68 42.54
CA LYS A 157 -21.44 76.08 42.10
C LYS A 157 -21.16 74.75 42.82
N PHE A 158 -21.33 74.70 44.13
CA PHE A 158 -21.14 73.48 44.92
C PHE A 158 -22.15 72.37 44.54
N ARG A 159 -23.39 72.73 44.18
CA ARG A 159 -24.37 71.75 43.67
C ARG A 159 -23.95 71.18 42.32
N CYS A 160 -23.43 72.01 41.41
CA CYS A 160 -22.91 71.56 40.13
C CYS A 160 -21.70 70.63 40.32
N GLU A 161 -20.71 71.05 41.10
CA GLU A 161 -19.52 70.25 41.42
C GLU A 161 -19.90 68.91 42.08
N LYS A 162 -20.92 68.89 42.96
CA LYS A 162 -21.44 67.66 43.56
C LYS A 162 -22.08 66.72 42.52
N GLN A 163 -22.77 67.27 41.53
CA GLN A 163 -23.37 66.47 40.47
C GLN A 163 -22.28 65.88 39.56
N ASP A 164 -21.28 66.68 39.18
CA ASP A 164 -20.15 66.24 38.35
C ASP A 164 -19.37 65.10 39.03
N ILE A 165 -19.16 65.18 40.35
CA ILE A 165 -18.52 64.12 41.12
C ILE A 165 -19.36 62.83 41.08
N LYS A 166 -20.68 62.94 41.21
CA LYS A 166 -21.57 61.78 41.18
C LYS A 166 -21.58 61.10 39.81
N ASP A 167 -21.63 61.89 38.74
CA ASP A 167 -21.59 61.37 37.37
C ASP A 167 -20.25 60.69 37.07
N LEU A 168 -19.14 61.24 37.61
CA LEU A 168 -17.82 60.62 37.53
C LEU A 168 -17.75 59.30 38.31
N GLU A 169 -18.33 59.23 39.51
CA GLU A 169 -18.44 57.99 40.30
C GLU A 169 -19.23 56.91 39.55
N GLU A 170 -20.37 57.25 38.96
CA GLU A 170 -21.16 56.31 38.14
C GLU A 170 -20.38 55.83 36.91
N HIS A 171 -19.65 56.72 36.24
CA HIS A 171 -18.81 56.36 35.09
C HIS A 171 -17.65 55.44 35.48
N LEU A 172 -17.00 55.69 36.61
CA LEU A 172 -15.94 54.82 37.14
C LEU A 172 -16.48 53.45 37.52
N GLN A 173 -17.67 53.38 38.14
CA GLN A 173 -18.31 52.13 38.50
C GLN A 173 -18.67 51.29 37.26
N GLN A 174 -19.17 51.94 36.20
CA GLN A 174 -19.44 51.26 34.92
C GLN A 174 -18.15 50.75 34.26
N ALA A 175 -17.07 51.54 34.28
CA ALA A 175 -15.78 51.13 33.74
C ALA A 175 -15.20 49.92 34.49
N LEU A 176 -15.31 49.88 35.82
CA LEU A 176 -14.92 48.74 36.65
C LEU A 176 -15.72 47.48 36.31
N ASN A 177 -17.06 47.60 36.21
CA ASN A 177 -17.91 46.46 35.83
C ASN A 177 -17.57 45.92 34.43
N ASN A 178 -17.32 46.81 33.45
CA ASN A 178 -16.92 46.40 32.11
C ASN A 178 -15.56 45.69 32.11
N PHE A 179 -14.61 46.16 32.94
CA PHE A 179 -13.31 45.51 33.08
C PHE A 179 -13.44 44.11 33.70
N GLU A 180 -14.25 43.94 34.75
CA GLU A 180 -14.53 42.63 35.34
C GLU A 180 -15.21 41.68 34.33
N LEU A 181 -16.15 42.19 33.54
CA LEU A 181 -16.84 41.41 32.50
C LEU A 181 -15.86 40.96 31.41
N GLN A 182 -14.98 41.85 30.93
CA GLN A 182 -13.94 41.52 29.96
C GLN A 182 -12.94 40.51 30.53
N GLN A 183 -12.53 40.66 31.78
CA GLN A 183 -11.63 39.73 32.45
C GLN A 183 -12.25 38.33 32.55
N LYS A 184 -13.54 38.24 32.89
CA LYS A 184 -14.27 36.98 32.94
C LYS A 184 -14.38 36.32 31.56
N ALA A 185 -14.75 37.10 30.54
CA ALA A 185 -14.83 36.60 29.16
C ALA A 185 -13.48 36.08 28.65
N TRP A 186 -12.39 36.76 28.99
CA TRP A 186 -11.04 36.31 28.65
C TRP A 186 -10.66 34.99 29.33
N LEU A 187 -10.99 34.84 30.62
CA LEU A 187 -10.75 33.59 31.36
C LEU A 187 -11.58 32.42 30.79
N ASP A 188 -12.85 32.66 30.46
CA ASP A 188 -13.71 31.64 29.85
C ASP A 188 -13.22 31.25 28.45
N SER A 189 -12.78 32.22 27.63
CA SER A 189 -12.16 31.96 26.32
C SER A 189 -10.90 31.10 26.46
N LYS A 190 -10.02 31.43 27.42
CA LYS A 190 -8.79 30.68 27.68
C LYS A 190 -9.07 29.25 28.15
N ARG A 191 -10.12 29.05 28.96
CA ARG A 191 -10.58 27.72 29.39
C ARG A 191 -11.12 26.91 28.21
N SER A 192 -11.94 27.52 27.36
CA SER A 192 -12.50 26.88 26.17
C SER A 192 -11.40 26.47 25.18
N GLU A 193 -10.39 27.32 24.97
CA GLU A 193 -9.23 27.00 24.12
C GLU A 193 -8.42 25.82 24.66
N GLN A 194 -8.20 25.77 25.99
CA GLN A 194 -7.57 24.61 26.64
C GLN A 194 -8.36 23.31 26.46
N GLU A 195 -9.68 23.39 26.56
CA GLU A 195 -10.55 22.22 26.39
C GLU A 195 -10.54 21.73 24.94
N LYS A 196 -10.55 22.65 23.97
CA LYS A 196 -10.40 22.33 22.55
C LYS A 196 -9.07 21.64 22.25
N LEU A 197 -7.96 22.19 22.76
CA LEU A 197 -6.63 21.57 22.64
C LEU A 197 -6.57 20.17 23.26
N LYS A 198 -7.30 19.94 24.37
CA LYS A 198 -7.38 18.63 25.01
C LYS A 198 -8.13 17.62 24.14
N VAL A 199 -9.27 18.01 23.58
CA VAL A 199 -10.05 17.17 22.65
C VAL A 199 -9.25 16.85 21.39
N ASP A 200 -8.59 17.85 20.79
CA ASP A 200 -7.75 17.65 19.60
C ASP A 200 -6.58 16.70 19.90
N LYS A 201 -6.00 16.78 21.09
CA LYS A 201 -4.94 15.85 21.53
C LYS A 201 -5.46 14.43 21.69
N GLU A 202 -6.63 14.25 22.31
CA GLU A 202 -7.27 12.93 22.47
C GLU A 202 -7.61 12.30 21.11
N ASP A 203 -8.14 13.08 20.15
CA ASP A 203 -8.43 12.62 18.79
C ASP A 203 -7.16 12.21 18.03
N MET A 204 -6.07 12.98 18.17
CA MET A 204 -4.78 12.63 17.59
C MET A 204 -4.17 11.37 18.21
N GLU A 205 -4.33 11.16 19.52
CA GLU A 205 -3.89 9.94 20.19
C GLU A 205 -4.68 8.71 19.72
N ILE A 206 -6.00 8.84 19.50
CA ILE A 206 -6.84 7.78 18.92
C ILE A 206 -6.38 7.44 17.50
N LYS A 207 -6.21 8.44 16.63
CA LYS A 207 -5.72 8.24 15.25
C LYS A 207 -4.34 7.57 15.22
N LEU A 208 -3.46 7.94 16.16
CA LEU A 208 -2.13 7.34 16.27
C LEU A 208 -2.20 5.88 16.73
N ALA A 209 -3.11 5.53 17.63
CA ALA A 209 -3.36 4.15 18.04
C ALA A 209 -3.93 3.31 16.88
N GLU A 210 -4.90 3.83 16.12
CA GLU A 210 -5.46 3.16 14.94
C GLU A 210 -4.39 2.92 13.86
N ALA A 211 -3.55 3.92 13.58
CA ALA A 211 -2.43 3.80 12.65
C ALA A 211 -1.42 2.72 13.08
N LYS A 212 -1.13 2.61 14.38
CA LYS A 212 -0.28 1.53 14.92
C LYS A 212 -0.90 0.15 14.70
N ILE A 213 -2.19 -0.01 14.97
CA ILE A 213 -2.90 -1.29 14.77
C ILE A 213 -2.90 -1.67 13.28
N LEU A 214 -3.15 -0.71 12.38
CA LEU A 214 -3.09 -0.93 10.94
C LEU A 214 -1.68 -1.36 10.50
N LYS A 215 -0.64 -0.66 10.97
CA LYS A 215 0.75 -1.01 10.68
C LYS A 215 1.09 -2.44 11.13
N GLU A 216 0.70 -2.82 12.35
CA GLU A 216 0.93 -4.18 12.86
C GLU A 216 0.20 -5.24 12.02
N LYS A 217 -1.03 -4.96 11.55
CA LYS A 217 -1.76 -5.85 10.63
C LYS A 217 -1.05 -6.02 9.30
N TYR A 218 -0.48 -4.95 8.74
CA TYR A 218 0.29 -5.02 7.51
C TYR A 218 1.60 -5.80 7.69
N GLU A 219 2.33 -5.57 8.78
CA GLU A 219 3.55 -6.34 9.10
C GLU A 219 3.24 -7.84 9.24
N LYS A 220 2.16 -8.22 9.93
CA LYS A 220 1.73 -9.64 10.01
C LYS A 220 1.44 -10.26 8.64
N LYS A 221 0.76 -9.53 7.75
CA LYS A 221 0.49 -10.01 6.38
C LYS A 221 1.78 -10.18 5.57
N ILE A 222 2.75 -9.28 5.74
CA ILE A 222 4.06 -9.39 5.09
C ILE A 222 4.80 -10.63 5.60
N ASP A 223 4.81 -10.86 6.92
CA ASP A 223 5.45 -12.04 7.53
C ASP A 223 4.78 -13.36 7.08
N GLU A 224 3.45 -13.39 7.00
CA GLU A 224 2.70 -14.54 6.48
C GLU A 224 3.01 -14.79 5.00
N SER A 225 3.05 -13.74 4.17
CA SER A 225 3.44 -13.83 2.76
C SER A 225 4.87 -14.31 2.60
N ALA A 226 5.80 -13.84 3.44
CA ALA A 226 7.20 -14.29 3.42
C ALA A 226 7.34 -15.76 3.81
N LYS A 227 6.56 -16.23 4.78
CA LYS A 227 6.48 -17.66 5.14
C LYS A 227 5.92 -18.50 4.00
N HIS A 228 4.87 -18.05 3.32
CA HIS A 228 4.30 -18.74 2.17
C HIS A 228 5.33 -18.87 1.04
N LEU A 229 6.01 -17.77 0.70
CA LEU A 229 7.01 -17.73 -0.36
C LEU A 229 8.23 -18.62 -0.03
N LYS A 230 8.63 -18.68 1.24
CA LYS A 230 9.65 -19.63 1.70
C LYS A 230 9.20 -21.09 1.52
N HIS A 231 7.96 -21.41 1.89
CA HIS A 231 7.43 -22.77 1.73
C HIS A 231 7.34 -23.17 0.25
N GLU A 232 6.91 -22.26 -0.62
CA GLU A 232 6.87 -22.47 -2.06
C GLU A 232 8.26 -22.70 -2.65
N LYS A 233 9.27 -21.92 -2.23
CA LYS A 233 10.66 -22.13 -2.60
C LYS A 233 11.17 -23.52 -2.19
N ASP A 234 10.84 -23.97 -0.98
CA ASP A 234 11.23 -25.30 -0.50
C ASP A 234 10.55 -26.42 -1.31
N ILE A 235 9.28 -26.25 -1.71
CA ILE A 235 8.56 -27.19 -2.59
C ILE A 235 9.20 -27.23 -3.98
N LEU A 236 9.52 -26.07 -4.56
CA LEU A 236 10.18 -25.99 -5.87
C LEU A 236 11.56 -26.66 -5.84
N LEU A 237 12.32 -26.48 -4.75
CA LEU A 237 13.61 -27.15 -4.58
C LEU A 237 13.45 -28.68 -4.48
N GLN A 238 12.41 -29.17 -3.81
CA GLN A 238 12.10 -30.60 -3.77
C GLN A 238 11.74 -31.14 -5.16
N LEU A 239 10.91 -30.41 -5.93
CA LEU A 239 10.56 -30.77 -7.30
C LEU A 239 11.77 -30.77 -8.23
N GLU A 240 12.67 -29.79 -8.10
CA GLU A 240 13.92 -29.72 -8.85
C GLU A 240 14.80 -30.95 -8.55
N ASN A 241 14.93 -31.34 -7.28
CA ASN A 241 15.66 -32.54 -6.89
C ASN A 241 15.02 -33.82 -7.44
N CYS A 242 13.70 -33.95 -7.41
CA CYS A 242 12.98 -35.08 -8.00
C CYS A 242 13.17 -35.14 -9.53
N LEU A 243 13.14 -33.99 -10.21
CA LEU A 243 13.36 -33.89 -11.65
C LEU A 243 14.79 -34.31 -12.01
N ASN A 244 15.78 -33.82 -11.26
CA ASN A 244 17.19 -34.17 -11.47
C ASN A 244 17.44 -35.66 -11.23
N HIS A 245 16.85 -36.25 -10.19
CA HIS A 245 16.92 -37.69 -9.95
C HIS A 245 16.30 -38.48 -11.11
N THR A 246 15.12 -38.08 -11.57
CA THR A 246 14.43 -38.73 -12.70
C THR A 246 15.26 -38.66 -13.98
N LYS A 247 15.88 -37.50 -14.27
CA LYS A 247 16.80 -37.33 -15.41
C LYS A 247 18.01 -38.28 -15.32
N GLN A 248 18.59 -38.43 -14.14
CA GLN A 248 19.71 -39.36 -13.93
C GLN A 248 19.29 -40.82 -14.16
N THR A 249 18.14 -41.23 -13.61
CA THR A 249 17.60 -42.58 -13.82
C THR A 249 17.31 -42.85 -15.29
N LEU A 250 16.70 -41.91 -16.01
CA LEU A 250 16.46 -42.00 -17.45
C LEU A 250 17.76 -42.16 -18.25
N ALA A 251 18.82 -41.41 -17.90
CA ALA A 251 20.12 -41.54 -18.55
C ALA A 251 20.76 -42.91 -18.30
N ILE A 252 20.57 -43.50 -17.12
CA ILE A 252 21.02 -44.86 -16.80
C ILE A 252 20.22 -45.89 -17.61
N ASP A 253 18.90 -45.76 -17.65
CA ASP A 253 18.02 -46.66 -18.41
C ASP A 253 18.31 -46.60 -19.92
N GLN A 254 18.54 -45.40 -20.48
CA GLN A 254 18.95 -45.24 -21.88
C GLN A 254 20.26 -45.97 -22.19
N LYS A 255 21.25 -45.87 -21.30
CA LYS A 255 22.52 -46.62 -21.44
C LYS A 255 22.29 -48.13 -21.35
N ARG A 256 21.45 -48.60 -20.43
CA ARG A 256 21.09 -50.02 -20.31
C ARG A 256 20.42 -50.53 -21.58
N ILE A 257 19.40 -49.82 -22.08
CA ILE A 257 18.67 -50.19 -23.30
C ILE A 257 19.61 -50.22 -24.51
N ALA A 258 20.52 -49.25 -24.63
CA ALA A 258 21.51 -49.24 -25.70
C ALA A 258 22.45 -50.47 -25.64
N GLN A 259 22.85 -50.87 -24.43
CA GLN A 259 23.66 -52.07 -24.24
C GLN A 259 22.88 -53.36 -24.57
N GLU A 260 21.64 -53.49 -24.09
CA GLU A 260 20.77 -54.63 -24.40
C GLU A 260 20.52 -54.75 -25.92
N ARG A 261 20.32 -53.63 -26.62
CA ARG A 261 20.19 -53.61 -28.09
C ARG A 261 21.45 -54.14 -28.78
N LEU A 262 22.63 -53.73 -28.32
CA LEU A 262 23.91 -54.22 -28.86
C LEU A 262 24.10 -55.72 -28.60
N GLU A 263 23.68 -56.21 -27.44
CA GLU A 263 23.72 -57.65 -27.11
C GLU A 263 22.77 -58.47 -27.99
N LEU A 264 21.55 -58.00 -28.19
CA LEU A 264 20.57 -58.61 -29.10
C LEU A 264 21.09 -58.63 -30.55
N GLU A 265 21.73 -57.55 -31.02
CA GLU A 265 22.30 -57.50 -32.36
C GLU A 265 23.45 -58.51 -32.54
N LYS A 266 24.31 -58.67 -31.53
CA LYS A 266 25.35 -59.71 -31.51
C LYS A 266 24.75 -61.12 -31.54
N GLU A 267 23.68 -61.36 -30.79
CA GLU A 267 23.01 -62.66 -30.79
C GLU A 267 22.32 -62.94 -32.13
N LYS A 268 21.63 -61.94 -32.69
CA LYS A 268 21.04 -62.02 -34.03
C LYS A 268 22.10 -62.36 -35.08
N TRP A 269 23.25 -61.69 -35.06
CA TRP A 269 24.35 -61.99 -35.97
C TRP A 269 24.88 -63.43 -35.82
N LYS A 270 24.98 -63.95 -34.58
CA LYS A 270 25.36 -65.35 -34.33
C LYS A 270 24.32 -66.34 -34.86
N LEU A 271 23.03 -66.05 -34.72
CA LEU A 271 21.95 -66.87 -35.26
C LEU A 271 21.97 -66.87 -36.79
N ASP A 272 22.16 -65.71 -37.41
CA ASP A 272 22.33 -65.57 -38.86
C ASP A 272 23.50 -66.42 -39.38
N GLN A 273 24.64 -66.39 -38.69
CA GLN A 273 25.80 -67.22 -39.03
C GLN A 273 25.50 -68.73 -38.91
N LYS A 274 24.74 -69.14 -37.89
CA LYS A 274 24.30 -70.54 -37.76
C LYS A 274 23.31 -70.92 -38.85
N SER A 275 22.39 -70.03 -39.20
CA SER A 275 21.41 -70.24 -40.26
C SER A 275 22.11 -70.45 -41.60
N ARG A 276 23.10 -69.62 -41.94
CA ARG A 276 23.89 -69.77 -43.18
C ARG A 276 24.62 -71.12 -43.25
N LYS A 277 25.22 -71.55 -42.14
CA LYS A 277 25.88 -72.88 -42.07
C LYS A 277 24.89 -74.03 -42.27
N LEU A 278 23.71 -73.93 -41.68
CA LEU A 278 22.65 -74.93 -41.88
C LEU A 278 22.17 -74.95 -43.33
N GLU A 279 22.04 -73.79 -43.96
CA GLU A 279 21.68 -73.68 -45.38
C GLU A 279 22.78 -74.27 -46.28
N GLU A 280 24.05 -74.02 -45.99
CA GLU A 280 25.19 -74.65 -46.68
C GLU A 280 25.18 -76.18 -46.53
N ASP A 281 24.91 -76.68 -45.33
CA ASP A 281 24.79 -78.12 -45.04
C ASP A 281 23.59 -78.74 -45.78
N GLU A 282 22.46 -78.03 -45.86
CA GLU A 282 21.27 -78.47 -46.60
C GLU A 282 21.55 -78.55 -48.11
N VAL A 283 22.21 -77.54 -48.68
CA VAL A 283 22.64 -77.56 -50.08
C VAL A 283 23.60 -78.73 -50.33
N LEU A 284 24.58 -78.95 -49.45
CA LEU A 284 25.53 -80.06 -49.59
C LEU A 284 24.82 -81.42 -49.52
N LEU A 285 23.84 -81.56 -48.62
CA LEU A 285 23.05 -82.77 -48.49
C LEU A 285 22.20 -83.01 -49.75
N LYS A 286 21.60 -81.95 -50.31
CA LYS A 286 20.85 -82.03 -51.57
C LYS A 286 21.73 -82.48 -52.73
N VAL A 287 22.95 -81.94 -52.85
CA VAL A 287 23.93 -82.37 -53.85
C VAL A 287 24.30 -83.85 -53.67
N LYS A 288 24.44 -84.33 -52.43
CA LYS A 288 24.68 -85.76 -52.16
C LYS A 288 23.50 -86.64 -52.56
N PHE A 289 22.26 -86.20 -52.30
CA PHE A 289 21.07 -86.93 -52.74
C PHE A 289 20.99 -87.00 -54.27
N GLU A 290 21.20 -85.88 -54.96
CA GLU A 290 21.25 -85.84 -56.44
C GLU A 290 22.34 -86.78 -56.99
N HIS A 291 23.50 -86.85 -56.34
CA HIS A 291 24.56 -87.78 -56.73
C HIS A 291 24.17 -89.24 -56.52
N LEU A 292 23.56 -89.59 -55.38
CA LEU A 292 23.07 -90.94 -55.11
C LEU A 292 21.96 -91.37 -56.09
N ASP A 293 21.09 -90.45 -56.47
CA ASP A 293 20.04 -90.70 -57.47
C ASP A 293 20.66 -90.96 -58.86
N GLN A 294 21.69 -90.20 -59.24
CA GLN A 294 22.46 -90.47 -60.46
C GLN A 294 23.14 -91.84 -60.43
N GLU A 295 23.81 -92.20 -59.33
CA GLU A 295 24.42 -93.53 -59.18
C GLU A 295 23.37 -94.64 -59.26
N LYS A 296 22.22 -94.46 -58.61
CA LYS A 296 21.11 -95.41 -58.68
C LYS A 296 20.59 -95.59 -60.10
N LEU A 297 20.45 -94.50 -60.86
CA LEU A 297 20.07 -94.56 -62.28
C LEU A 297 21.11 -95.31 -63.11
N VAL A 298 22.40 -95.10 -62.87
CA VAL A 298 23.49 -95.85 -63.52
C VAL A 298 23.37 -97.34 -63.20
N VAL A 299 23.22 -97.71 -61.93
CA VAL A 299 23.05 -99.11 -61.49
C VAL A 299 21.80 -99.75 -62.10
N GLU A 300 20.67 -99.05 -62.15
CA GLU A 300 19.45 -99.55 -62.79
C GLU A 300 19.67 -99.77 -64.30
N SER A 301 20.39 -98.87 -64.96
CA SER A 301 20.74 -99.02 -66.38
C SER A 301 21.66 -100.22 -66.64
N GLU A 302 22.63 -100.48 -65.76
CA GLU A 302 23.51 -101.65 -65.84
C GLU A 302 22.76 -102.95 -65.56
N LYS A 303 21.84 -102.94 -64.59
CA LYS A 303 20.94 -104.07 -64.31
C LYS A 303 20.07 -104.42 -65.52
N ILE A 304 19.55 -103.42 -66.24
CA ILE A 304 18.80 -103.64 -67.50
C ILE A 304 19.72 -104.23 -68.58
N LYS A 305 20.94 -103.71 -68.74
CA LYS A 305 21.93 -104.27 -69.68
C LYS A 305 22.25 -105.73 -69.36
N LEU A 306 22.47 -106.07 -68.09
CA LEU A 306 22.70 -107.44 -67.63
C LEU A 306 21.49 -108.35 -67.83
N GLN A 307 20.27 -107.86 -67.60
CA GLN A 307 19.05 -108.62 -67.90
C GLN A 307 18.91 -108.89 -69.40
N THR A 308 19.28 -107.94 -70.24
CA THR A 308 19.26 -108.08 -71.70
C THR A 308 20.28 -109.12 -72.15
N LEU A 309 21.51 -109.04 -71.67
CA LEU A 309 22.55 -110.06 -71.90
C LEU A 309 22.13 -111.45 -71.41
N ARG A 310 21.45 -111.55 -70.25
CA ARG A 310 20.90 -112.84 -69.78
C ARG A 310 19.85 -113.40 -70.73
N LYS A 311 18.99 -112.56 -71.30
CA LYS A 311 18.00 -112.98 -72.30
C LYS A 311 18.69 -113.43 -73.58
N GLU A 312 19.68 -112.68 -74.07
CA GLU A 312 20.48 -113.04 -75.24
C GLU A 312 21.18 -114.40 -75.05
N ILE A 313 21.80 -114.65 -73.89
CA ILE A 313 22.41 -115.95 -73.57
C ILE A 313 21.35 -117.07 -73.54
N HIS A 314 20.16 -116.80 -73.00
CA HIS A 314 19.07 -117.79 -72.97
C HIS A 314 18.50 -118.08 -74.36
N GLU A 315 18.40 -117.06 -75.22
CA GLU A 315 18.05 -117.19 -76.63
C GLU A 315 19.14 -117.92 -77.43
N GLU A 316 20.42 -117.68 -77.15
CA GLU A 316 21.54 -118.46 -77.70
C GLU A 316 21.49 -119.92 -77.24
N GLN A 317 21.17 -120.19 -75.97
CA GLN A 317 20.99 -121.56 -75.48
C GLN A 317 19.79 -122.26 -76.13
N ASN A 318 18.65 -121.56 -76.29
CA ASN A 318 17.48 -122.09 -76.98
C ASN A 318 17.78 -122.33 -78.47
N THR A 319 18.48 -121.42 -79.15
CA THR A 319 18.90 -121.61 -80.53
C THR A 319 19.93 -122.73 -80.66
N LEU A 320 20.85 -122.92 -79.70
CA LEU A 320 21.76 -124.08 -79.62
C LEU A 320 21.03 -125.42 -79.40
N THR A 321 19.90 -125.40 -78.70
CA THR A 321 19.06 -126.58 -78.47
C THR A 321 18.25 -126.92 -79.72
N ILE A 322 17.71 -125.91 -80.40
CA ILE A 322 17.01 -126.05 -81.68
C ILE A 322 17.99 -126.40 -82.83
N SER A 323 19.23 -125.90 -82.79
CA SER A 323 20.28 -126.18 -83.78
C SER A 323 21.00 -127.52 -83.54
N LYS A 324 20.74 -128.22 -82.44
CA LYS A 324 21.16 -129.62 -82.24
C LYS A 324 20.18 -130.63 -82.83
N GLU A 325 18.97 -130.23 -83.18
CA GLU A 325 17.93 -131.18 -83.59
C GLU A 325 17.57 -131.14 -85.09
N LYS A 326 17.91 -130.08 -85.85
CA LYS A 326 17.69 -130.05 -87.31
C LYS A 326 18.69 -129.18 -88.07
N THR A 327 19.82 -129.75 -88.47
CA THR A 327 20.61 -129.27 -89.62
C THR A 327 21.15 -130.43 -90.44
N SER A 328 20.28 -130.98 -91.29
CA SER A 328 20.62 -131.36 -92.66
C SER A 328 19.56 -130.76 -93.57
N ILE A 329 20.01 -129.86 -94.44
CA ILE A 329 19.38 -129.43 -95.69
C ILE A 329 18.19 -128.47 -95.53
N SER A 330 18.41 -127.18 -95.84
CA SER A 330 17.95 -126.62 -97.11
C SER A 330 18.14 -125.10 -97.16
N GLU A 331 18.57 -124.64 -98.32
CA GLU A 331 18.82 -123.27 -98.73
C GLU A 331 17.55 -122.42 -98.92
N LYS A 332 17.79 -121.10 -98.84
CA LYS A 332 17.23 -120.00 -99.65
C LYS A 332 15.81 -119.47 -99.36
N ASN A 333 15.84 -118.20 -98.93
CA ASN A 333 15.22 -117.02 -99.57
C ASN A 333 14.06 -116.30 -98.84
N ILE A 334 14.33 -115.01 -98.56
CA ILE A 334 13.55 -113.81 -98.98
C ILE A 334 12.41 -113.26 -98.06
N LYS A 335 12.72 -112.07 -97.50
CA LYS A 335 11.95 -110.79 -97.39
C LYS A 335 10.93 -110.50 -96.26
N LYS A 336 11.01 -109.20 -95.85
CA LYS A 336 10.01 -108.27 -95.24
C LYS A 336 9.72 -108.53 -93.76
N ALA A 337 9.52 -107.58 -92.84
CA ALA A 337 9.00 -106.20 -92.83
C ALA A 337 9.54 -105.52 -91.52
N SER A 338 9.95 -104.25 -91.48
CA SER A 338 9.15 -103.02 -91.35
C SER A 338 8.44 -102.84 -90.00
N PHE A 339 8.58 -101.59 -89.48
CA PHE A 339 7.72 -100.87 -88.52
C PHE A 339 7.91 -101.22 -87.03
N GLU A 340 8.46 -100.32 -86.19
CA GLU A 340 7.93 -99.00 -85.75
C GLU A 340 6.74 -99.18 -84.80
N GLU A 341 7.01 -99.02 -83.50
CA GLU A 341 6.09 -98.67 -82.41
C GLU A 341 6.85 -98.84 -81.09
N SER A 342 6.58 -98.14 -80.00
CA SER A 342 6.16 -96.76 -79.71
C SER A 342 6.27 -96.65 -78.18
N LEU A 343 6.41 -95.41 -77.71
CA LEU A 343 5.93 -94.90 -76.42
C LEU A 343 5.81 -95.87 -75.23
N GLN A 344 6.71 -95.69 -74.28
CA GLN A 344 6.49 -95.69 -72.82
C GLN A 344 7.83 -95.20 -72.23
N SER A 345 7.96 -94.14 -71.45
CA SER A 345 7.10 -93.74 -70.35
C SER A 345 7.15 -92.23 -70.10
N ASP A 346 6.04 -91.58 -70.43
CA ASP A 346 5.68 -90.21 -70.09
C ASP A 346 5.13 -90.13 -68.65
N LYS A 347 5.86 -90.72 -67.68
CA LYS A 347 5.42 -90.83 -66.27
C LYS A 347 6.44 -90.32 -65.24
N LEU A 348 7.48 -89.61 -65.68
CA LEU A 348 8.43 -88.96 -64.78
C LEU A 348 8.14 -87.45 -64.54
N TYR A 349 7.25 -86.84 -65.34
CA TYR A 349 6.99 -85.39 -65.24
C TYR A 349 5.83 -84.99 -64.30
N GLN A 350 5.02 -85.94 -63.78
CA GLN A 350 3.89 -85.60 -62.90
C GLN A 350 4.25 -85.50 -61.40
N LEU A 351 5.28 -86.20 -60.92
CA LEU A 351 5.74 -86.07 -59.52
C LEU A 351 6.67 -84.87 -59.31
N SER A 352 7.43 -84.48 -60.34
CA SER A 352 8.27 -83.27 -60.27
C SER A 352 7.44 -81.98 -60.30
N ASN A 353 6.30 -81.95 -60.99
CA ASN A 353 5.45 -80.74 -61.05
C ASN A 353 4.74 -80.40 -59.72
N GLN A 354 4.38 -81.39 -58.89
CA GLN A 354 3.68 -81.14 -57.61
C GLN A 354 4.56 -80.45 -56.55
N ASP A 355 5.86 -80.73 -56.52
CA ASP A 355 6.81 -80.07 -55.60
C ASP A 355 7.11 -78.63 -56.05
N TYR A 356 7.21 -78.38 -57.37
CA TYR A 356 7.32 -77.02 -57.89
C TYR A 356 6.04 -76.21 -57.63
N GLU A 357 4.87 -76.81 -57.80
CA GLU A 357 3.59 -76.14 -57.57
C GLU A 357 3.37 -75.81 -56.08
N SER A 358 3.75 -76.73 -55.17
CA SER A 358 3.72 -76.46 -53.72
C SER A 358 4.69 -75.36 -53.30
N LYS A 359 5.90 -75.34 -53.86
CA LYS A 359 6.90 -74.29 -53.59
C LYS A 359 6.52 -72.93 -54.17
N ILE A 360 5.83 -72.92 -55.32
CA ILE A 360 5.28 -71.70 -55.91
C ILE A 360 4.15 -71.14 -55.02
N ILE A 361 3.28 -71.99 -54.46
CA ILE A 361 2.23 -71.57 -53.52
C ILE A 361 2.85 -70.99 -52.24
N GLU A 362 3.85 -71.64 -51.65
CA GLU A 362 4.53 -71.14 -50.44
C GLU A 362 5.24 -69.79 -50.68
N LEU A 363 5.92 -69.65 -51.82
CA LEU A 363 6.56 -68.38 -52.19
C LEU A 363 5.53 -67.27 -52.42
N ASN A 364 4.39 -67.59 -53.03
CA ASN A 364 3.30 -66.65 -53.25
C ASN A 364 2.61 -66.25 -51.92
N ASP A 365 2.41 -67.20 -51.00
CA ASP A 365 1.88 -66.90 -49.65
C ASP A 365 2.84 -66.01 -48.86
N ARG A 366 4.16 -66.26 -48.98
CA ARG A 366 5.19 -65.41 -48.37
C ARG A 366 5.27 -64.03 -49.01
N GLU A 367 5.08 -63.92 -50.33
CA GLU A 367 5.00 -62.65 -51.03
C GLU A 367 3.79 -61.84 -50.55
N ILE A 368 2.62 -62.48 -50.41
CA ILE A 368 1.41 -61.87 -49.84
C ILE A 368 1.63 -61.41 -48.39
N GLU A 369 2.30 -62.22 -47.56
CA GLU A 369 2.61 -61.83 -46.17
C GLU A 369 3.57 -60.63 -46.11
N ILE A 370 4.57 -60.59 -47.00
CA ILE A 370 5.49 -59.47 -47.12
C ILE A 370 4.76 -58.21 -47.61
N GLU A 371 3.90 -58.31 -48.62
CA GLU A 371 3.06 -57.20 -49.08
C GLU A 371 2.15 -56.67 -47.97
N HIS A 372 1.55 -57.57 -47.18
CA HIS A 372 0.73 -57.17 -46.03
C HIS A 372 1.56 -56.44 -44.96
N ALA A 373 2.77 -56.95 -44.64
CA ALA A 373 3.66 -56.29 -43.71
C ALA A 373 4.14 -54.91 -44.20
N TYR A 374 4.41 -54.76 -45.50
CA TYR A 374 4.71 -53.45 -46.09
C TYR A 374 3.52 -52.50 -46.01
N LYS A 375 2.31 -52.99 -46.30
CA LYS A 375 1.09 -52.18 -46.20
C LYS A 375 0.80 -51.74 -44.77
N ASP A 376 0.96 -52.63 -43.79
CA ASP A 376 0.81 -52.30 -42.37
C ASP A 376 1.85 -51.27 -41.92
N LEU A 377 3.10 -51.39 -42.38
CA LEU A 377 4.15 -50.43 -42.09
C LEU A 377 3.87 -49.06 -42.72
N GLN A 378 3.38 -49.05 -43.97
CA GLN A 378 2.94 -47.84 -44.66
C GLN A 378 1.81 -47.15 -43.89
N GLU A 379 0.78 -47.90 -43.48
CA GLU A 379 -0.34 -47.36 -42.69
C GLU A 379 0.10 -46.83 -41.33
N GLN A 380 1.07 -47.48 -40.67
CA GLN A 380 1.64 -46.99 -39.42
C GLN A 380 2.42 -45.68 -39.62
N MET A 381 3.20 -45.59 -40.70
CA MET A 381 3.94 -44.38 -41.05
C MET A 381 3.00 -43.22 -41.38
N ASP A 382 1.93 -43.47 -42.12
CA ASP A 382 0.92 -42.45 -42.45
C ASP A 382 0.18 -41.97 -41.19
N LYS A 383 -0.16 -42.88 -40.26
CA LYS A 383 -0.73 -42.52 -38.96
C LYS A 383 0.24 -41.66 -38.14
N PHE A 384 1.52 -42.01 -38.12
CA PHE A 384 2.54 -41.26 -37.38
C PHE A 384 2.79 -39.87 -37.98
N ASN A 385 2.84 -39.76 -39.31
CA ASN A 385 2.97 -38.48 -40.00
C ASN A 385 1.76 -37.58 -39.73
N LYS A 386 0.55 -38.12 -39.76
CA LYS A 386 -0.67 -37.36 -39.43
C LYS A 386 -0.68 -36.92 -37.96
N GLU A 387 -0.27 -37.78 -37.04
CA GLU A 387 -0.15 -37.42 -35.62
C GLU A 387 0.91 -36.34 -35.38
N LEU A 388 2.02 -36.35 -36.15
CA LEU A 388 3.02 -35.29 -36.12
C LEU A 388 2.47 -33.96 -36.63
N GLU A 389 1.77 -33.96 -37.77
CA GLU A 389 1.13 -32.77 -38.34
C GLU A 389 0.08 -32.19 -37.37
N ASP A 390 -0.75 -33.03 -36.75
CA ASP A 390 -1.72 -32.60 -35.74
C ASP A 390 -1.02 -32.00 -34.51
N ARG A 391 0.11 -32.57 -34.07
CA ARG A 391 0.91 -32.01 -32.97
C ARG A 391 1.55 -30.68 -33.31
N GLU A 392 2.07 -30.54 -34.53
CA GLU A 392 2.68 -29.30 -35.02
C GLU A 392 1.64 -28.18 -35.06
N ASN A 393 0.45 -28.44 -35.62
CA ASN A 393 -0.65 -27.50 -35.62
C ASN A 393 -1.07 -27.05 -34.19
N ILE A 394 -1.13 -27.98 -33.24
CA ILE A 394 -1.45 -27.65 -31.83
C ILE A 394 -0.34 -26.80 -31.20
N LEU A 395 0.92 -27.07 -31.52
CA LEU A 395 2.05 -26.29 -31.01
C LEU A 395 2.05 -24.88 -31.57
N ASP A 396 1.78 -24.71 -32.87
CA ASP A 396 1.68 -23.41 -33.53
C ASP A 396 0.54 -22.57 -32.96
N GLU A 397 -0.64 -23.16 -32.76
CA GLU A 397 -1.77 -22.49 -32.10
C GLU A 397 -1.41 -22.03 -30.68
N ARG A 398 -0.69 -22.89 -29.94
CA ARG A 398 -0.25 -22.56 -28.58
C ARG A 398 0.80 -21.47 -28.56
N GLU A 399 1.76 -21.49 -29.48
CA GLU A 399 2.77 -20.45 -29.63
C GLU A 399 2.12 -19.10 -29.96
N PHE A 400 1.16 -19.09 -30.88
CA PHE A 400 0.38 -17.90 -31.21
C PHE A 400 -0.39 -17.33 -30.00
N LEU A 401 -1.01 -18.19 -29.19
CA LEU A 401 -1.70 -17.78 -27.96
C LEU A 401 -0.73 -17.19 -26.93
N ILE A 402 0.45 -17.79 -26.76
CA ILE A 402 1.49 -17.28 -25.87
C ILE A 402 1.97 -15.91 -26.35
N GLU A 403 2.29 -15.76 -27.65
CA GLU A 403 2.74 -14.48 -28.21
C GLU A 403 1.69 -13.37 -28.02
N LYS A 404 0.41 -13.70 -28.18
CA LYS A 404 -0.69 -12.77 -27.91
C LYS A 404 -0.75 -12.38 -26.43
N GLN A 405 -0.62 -13.33 -25.51
CA GLN A 405 -0.58 -13.08 -24.08
C GLN A 405 0.62 -12.22 -23.67
N GLU A 406 1.80 -12.44 -24.26
CA GLU A 406 2.99 -11.63 -24.04
C GLU A 406 2.80 -10.19 -24.49
N LYS A 407 2.20 -9.98 -25.67
CA LYS A 407 1.85 -8.64 -26.17
C LYS A 407 0.86 -7.92 -25.25
N ASP A 408 -0.15 -8.62 -24.76
CA ASP A 408 -1.13 -8.04 -23.82
C ASP A 408 -0.51 -7.73 -22.46
N ASN A 409 0.36 -8.61 -21.95
CA ASN A 409 1.09 -8.37 -20.71
C ASN A 409 2.05 -7.19 -20.84
N LYS A 410 2.73 -7.04 -21.97
CA LYS A 410 3.59 -5.89 -22.25
C LYS A 410 2.81 -4.58 -22.20
N LYS A 411 1.64 -4.51 -22.88
CA LYS A 411 0.75 -3.34 -22.81
C LYS A 411 0.29 -3.03 -21.39
N LYS A 412 -0.06 -4.06 -20.60
CA LYS A 412 -0.42 -3.87 -19.18
C LYS A 412 0.76 -3.31 -18.38
N PHE A 413 1.98 -3.77 -18.65
CA PHE A 413 3.18 -3.27 -17.99
C PHE A 413 3.45 -1.80 -18.32
N ASP A 414 3.31 -1.42 -19.60
CA ASP A 414 3.45 -0.02 -20.04
C ASP A 414 2.40 0.88 -19.35
N ASN A 415 1.16 0.40 -19.21
CA ASN A 415 0.12 1.10 -18.47
C ASN A 415 0.45 1.24 -16.98
N PHE A 416 0.98 0.19 -16.33
CA PHE A 416 1.40 0.27 -14.94
C PHE A 416 2.53 1.29 -14.75
N PHE A 417 3.49 1.34 -15.68
CA PHE A 417 4.57 2.32 -15.63
C PHE A 417 4.06 3.77 -15.78
N ALA A 418 3.06 3.99 -16.64
CA ALA A 418 2.40 5.28 -16.76
C ALA A 418 1.66 5.67 -15.47
N ILE A 419 0.93 4.73 -14.86
CA ILE A 419 0.24 4.95 -13.56
C ILE A 419 1.25 5.25 -12.45
N GLU A 420 2.36 4.51 -12.38
CA GLU A 420 3.42 4.74 -11.39
C GLU A 420 4.03 6.14 -11.54
N SER A 421 4.28 6.56 -12.78
CA SER A 421 4.78 7.90 -13.09
C SER A 421 3.78 8.99 -12.66
N SER A 422 2.49 8.84 -13.00
CA SER A 422 1.44 9.77 -12.58
C SER A 422 1.25 9.81 -11.06
N LEU A 423 1.39 8.68 -10.38
CA LEU A 423 1.29 8.61 -8.92
C LEU A 423 2.48 9.30 -8.24
N ALA A 424 3.69 9.11 -8.78
CA ALA A 424 4.89 9.80 -8.31
C ALA A 424 4.75 11.32 -8.47
N GLU A 425 4.25 11.77 -9.61
CA GLU A 425 3.99 13.20 -9.87
C GLU A 425 2.91 13.75 -8.93
N SER A 426 1.78 13.04 -8.79
CA SER A 426 0.71 13.44 -7.87
C SER A 426 1.21 13.53 -6.42
N LYS A 427 2.08 12.61 -5.99
CA LYS A 427 2.70 12.66 -4.67
C LYS A 427 3.54 13.91 -4.48
N ILE A 428 4.31 14.32 -5.49
CA ILE A 428 5.10 15.56 -5.44
C ILE A 428 4.16 16.77 -5.33
N GLN A 429 3.11 16.83 -6.16
CA GLN A 429 2.13 17.92 -6.13
C GLN A 429 1.42 18.03 -4.76
N VAL A 430 1.06 16.90 -4.14
CA VAL A 430 0.44 16.89 -2.81
C VAL A 430 1.41 17.37 -1.74
N GLU A 431 2.68 16.95 -1.81
CA GLU A 431 3.69 17.42 -0.87
C GLU A 431 3.97 18.92 -1.05
N ASP A 432 3.97 19.43 -2.29
CA ASP A 432 4.09 20.87 -2.57
C ASP A 432 2.92 21.68 -2.02
N LEU A 433 1.68 21.20 -2.22
CA LEU A 433 0.48 21.79 -1.63
C LEU A 433 0.57 21.84 -0.11
N ARG A 434 1.01 20.74 0.50
CA ARG A 434 1.13 20.60 1.96
C ARG A 434 2.24 21.48 2.55
N THR A 435 3.37 21.60 1.86
CA THR A 435 4.57 22.26 2.41
C THR A 435 4.64 23.75 2.07
N PHE A 436 4.06 24.18 0.93
CA PHE A 436 4.12 25.57 0.49
C PHE A 436 2.75 26.23 0.47
N THR A 437 1.77 25.66 -0.24
CA THR A 437 0.50 26.35 -0.52
C THR A 437 -0.38 26.50 0.71
N ILE A 438 -0.60 25.42 1.47
CA ILE A 438 -1.45 25.45 2.67
C ILE A 438 -0.87 26.39 3.74
N PRO A 439 0.42 26.30 4.13
CA PRO A 439 0.97 27.22 5.12
C PRO A 439 0.90 28.70 4.71
N GLU A 440 1.08 29.00 3.42
CA GLU A 440 0.96 30.37 2.92
C GLU A 440 -0.49 30.87 2.97
N LEU A 441 -1.48 30.02 2.63
CA LEU A 441 -2.90 30.36 2.79
C LEU A 441 -3.29 30.56 4.25
N GLU A 442 -2.77 29.73 5.16
CA GLU A 442 -2.98 29.89 6.60
C GLU A 442 -2.41 31.22 7.12
N LYS A 443 -1.21 31.59 6.65
CA LYS A 443 -0.58 32.88 6.98
C LYS A 443 -1.36 34.07 6.42
N GLN A 444 -1.86 33.97 5.19
CA GLN A 444 -2.71 35.00 4.58
C GLN A 444 -4.05 35.13 5.32
N SER A 445 -4.66 34.01 5.70
CA SER A 445 -5.88 33.97 6.52
C SER A 445 -5.67 34.61 7.90
N GLY A 446 -4.53 34.32 8.55
CA GLY A 446 -4.15 34.97 9.82
C GLY A 446 -3.99 36.48 9.67
N SER A 447 -3.36 36.92 8.57
CA SER A 447 -3.17 38.35 8.25
C SER A 447 -4.51 39.06 7.99
N LEU A 448 -5.43 38.40 7.26
CA LEU A 448 -6.78 38.91 7.01
C LEU A 448 -7.58 39.02 8.31
N SER A 449 -7.47 38.03 9.19
CA SER A 449 -8.12 38.03 10.50
C SER A 449 -7.62 39.17 11.39
N SER A 450 -6.31 39.44 11.38
CA SER A 450 -5.73 40.60 12.07
C SER A 450 -6.27 41.92 11.53
N LEU A 451 -6.32 42.08 10.20
CA LEU A 451 -6.87 43.28 9.55
C LEU A 451 -8.36 43.48 9.87
N MET A 452 -9.13 42.39 9.93
CA MET A 452 -10.55 42.41 10.30
C MET A 452 -10.73 42.91 11.74
N ASN A 453 -9.89 42.43 12.67
CA ASN A 453 -9.91 42.89 14.06
C ASN A 453 -9.56 44.39 14.17
N GLU A 454 -8.52 44.85 13.45
CA GLU A 454 -8.17 46.28 13.40
C GLU A 454 -9.31 47.15 12.84
N LEU A 455 -10.00 46.68 11.80
CA LEU A 455 -11.17 47.36 11.23
C LEU A 455 -12.33 47.43 12.22
N ILE A 456 -12.59 46.35 12.96
CA ILE A 456 -13.61 46.32 14.01
C ILE A 456 -13.27 47.33 15.11
N GLU A 457 -12.02 47.35 15.58
CA GLU A 457 -11.58 48.32 16.58
C GLU A 457 -11.70 49.77 16.09
N LYS A 458 -11.31 50.05 14.83
CA LYS A 458 -11.47 51.38 14.25
C LYS A 458 -12.93 51.77 14.10
N LYS A 459 -13.79 50.83 13.70
CA LYS A 459 -15.24 51.06 13.64
C LYS A 459 -15.79 51.42 15.02
N GLN A 460 -15.45 50.66 16.05
CA GLN A 460 -15.89 50.96 17.43
C GLN A 460 -15.41 52.35 17.90
N LYS A 461 -14.18 52.74 17.57
CA LYS A 461 -13.67 54.10 17.87
C LYS A 461 -14.47 55.20 17.14
N LEU A 462 -14.84 54.96 15.88
CA LEU A 462 -15.68 55.85 15.08
C LEU A 462 -17.10 55.96 15.66
N ASP A 463 -17.71 54.82 16.02
CA ASP A 463 -19.04 54.78 16.63
C ASP A 463 -19.05 55.59 17.96
N LEU A 464 -17.99 55.46 18.78
CA LEU A 464 -17.82 56.28 20.00
C LEU A 464 -17.65 57.78 19.70
N MET A 465 -16.92 58.15 18.64
CA MET A 465 -16.81 59.55 18.21
C MET A 465 -18.15 60.10 17.73
N ILE A 466 -18.90 59.32 16.94
CA ILE A 466 -20.25 59.68 16.46
C ILE A 466 -21.20 59.87 17.65
N GLU A 467 -21.17 58.98 18.64
CA GLU A 467 -21.97 59.15 19.86
C GLU A 467 -21.60 60.43 20.62
N LYS A 468 -20.31 60.76 20.76
CA LYS A 468 -19.87 62.01 21.39
C LYS A 468 -20.37 63.23 20.62
N LEU A 469 -20.23 63.21 19.29
CA LEU A 469 -20.63 64.30 18.42
C LEU A 469 -22.16 64.48 18.42
N ASN A 470 -22.92 63.39 18.45
CA ASN A 470 -24.37 63.44 18.65
C ASN A 470 -24.76 64.00 20.01
N LYS A 471 -24.05 63.65 21.09
CA LYS A 471 -24.27 64.24 22.42
C LYS A 471 -24.00 65.75 22.40
N GLU A 472 -22.91 66.19 21.80
CA GLU A 472 -22.61 67.63 21.63
C GLU A 472 -23.65 68.34 20.77
N LEU A 473 -24.10 67.75 19.66
CA LEU A 473 -25.19 68.28 18.84
C LEU A 473 -26.50 68.43 19.64
N THR A 474 -26.87 67.43 20.45
CA THR A 474 -28.08 67.54 21.29
C THR A 474 -27.94 68.59 22.40
N LEU A 475 -26.72 68.82 22.92
CA LEU A 475 -26.45 69.91 23.86
C LEU A 475 -26.55 71.28 23.17
N LEU A 476 -26.06 71.39 21.93
CA LEU A 476 -26.19 72.58 21.09
C LEU A 476 -27.66 72.87 20.72
N GLU A 477 -28.44 71.84 20.38
CA GLU A 477 -29.88 71.98 20.11
C GLU A 477 -30.64 72.44 21.36
N LYS A 478 -30.33 71.90 22.54
CA LYS A 478 -30.92 72.37 23.81
C LYS A 478 -30.52 73.80 24.15
N HIS A 479 -29.25 74.17 23.94
CA HIS A 479 -28.81 75.56 24.13
C HIS A 479 -29.45 76.52 23.11
N LYS A 480 -29.75 76.05 21.90
CA LYS A 480 -30.47 76.83 20.88
C LYS A 480 -31.95 77.00 21.22
N GLU A 481 -32.58 75.98 21.82
CA GLU A 481 -33.95 76.10 22.35
C GLU A 481 -34.02 77.05 23.55
N ASP A 482 -33.06 76.99 24.49
CA ASP A 482 -32.98 77.88 25.65
C ASP A 482 -32.65 79.35 25.27
N LEU A 483 -31.91 79.57 24.18
CA LEU A 483 -31.65 80.91 23.62
C LEU A 483 -32.76 81.41 22.68
N SER A 484 -33.69 80.56 22.24
CA SER A 484 -34.80 80.96 21.35
C SER A 484 -36.02 81.54 22.07
N GLY A 485 -35.99 81.60 23.41
CA GLY A 485 -37.07 82.12 24.24
C GLY A 485 -37.21 83.64 24.29
N ASN A 486 -36.24 84.41 23.80
CA ASN A 486 -36.35 85.87 23.76
C ASN A 486 -35.31 86.47 22.81
N GLU A 487 -35.73 86.84 21.59
CA GLU A 487 -35.45 88.16 20.99
C GLU A 487 -36.04 88.24 19.58
N ASN A 488 -37.26 88.78 19.52
CA ASN A 488 -37.71 89.54 18.36
C ASN A 488 -37.00 90.90 18.41
N THR A 489 -36.11 91.19 17.45
CA THR A 489 -36.15 92.34 16.53
C THR A 489 -34.75 92.78 16.05
N LYS A 490 -34.62 92.76 14.72
CA LYS A 490 -33.99 93.77 13.85
C LYS A 490 -32.53 94.21 14.08
N ASN A 491 -31.83 94.09 12.94
CA ASN A 491 -30.81 94.96 12.35
C ASN A 491 -29.33 94.67 12.65
N GLU A 492 -28.57 94.89 11.56
CA GLU A 492 -27.12 95.12 11.41
C GLU A 492 -26.39 93.92 10.77
N LYS A 493 -26.17 93.94 9.45
CA LYS A 493 -25.12 94.68 8.71
C LYS A 493 -23.72 94.51 9.29
N ASP A 494 -22.91 93.87 8.46
CA ASP A 494 -21.45 93.97 8.35
C ASP A 494 -20.62 93.48 9.55
N ILE A 495 -19.90 92.38 9.31
CA ILE A 495 -18.43 92.18 9.46
C ILE A 495 -18.19 90.76 8.89
N LEU A 496 -17.82 90.63 7.61
CA LEU A 496 -16.44 90.47 7.15
C LEU A 496 -15.65 89.41 7.94
N GLU A 497 -15.60 88.18 7.41
CA GLU A 497 -14.37 87.41 7.12
C GLU A 497 -14.74 86.07 6.45
N GLU A 498 -15.30 86.15 5.24
CA GLU A 498 -15.21 85.06 4.28
C GLU A 498 -13.81 85.12 3.66
N ASN A 499 -12.96 84.12 3.91
CA ASN A 499 -12.16 83.51 2.82
C ASN A 499 -11.27 82.29 3.16
N ASP A 500 -11.15 81.80 4.40
CA ASP A 500 -10.25 80.65 4.65
C ASP A 500 -10.93 79.30 4.91
N TYR A 501 -12.24 79.26 5.21
CA TYR A 501 -12.92 77.99 5.48
C TYR A 501 -13.43 77.25 4.25
N ASN A 502 -13.53 77.92 3.10
CA ASN A 502 -14.09 77.33 1.87
C ASN A 502 -13.05 76.55 1.04
N ILE A 503 -11.76 76.79 1.25
CA ILE A 503 -10.67 76.04 0.57
C ILE A 503 -10.42 74.69 1.26
N CYS A 504 -10.60 74.59 2.59
CA CYS A 504 -10.37 73.35 3.34
C CYS A 504 -11.47 72.30 3.10
N PHE A 505 -12.75 72.71 3.16
CA PHE A 505 -13.88 71.81 2.90
C PHE A 505 -13.90 71.28 1.46
N SER A 506 -13.54 72.11 0.48
CA SER A 506 -13.42 71.66 -0.92
C SER A 506 -12.33 70.59 -1.08
N LYS A 507 -11.20 70.73 -0.38
CA LYS A 507 -10.08 69.78 -0.45
C LYS A 507 -10.38 68.47 0.26
N ASP A 508 -11.05 68.53 1.41
CA ASP A 508 -11.44 67.33 2.16
C ASP A 508 -12.52 66.55 1.41
N ILE A 509 -13.47 67.24 0.78
CA ILE A 509 -14.45 66.60 -0.10
C ILE A 509 -13.75 65.99 -1.31
N GLU A 510 -12.83 66.69 -1.99
CA GLU A 510 -12.06 66.11 -3.10
C GLU A 510 -11.23 64.89 -2.67
N ASN A 511 -10.60 64.92 -1.50
CA ASN A 511 -9.84 63.79 -0.96
C ASN A 511 -10.73 62.59 -0.65
N ILE A 512 -11.90 62.81 -0.04
CA ILE A 512 -12.89 61.74 0.22
C ILE A 512 -13.41 61.16 -1.10
N THR A 513 -13.62 62.01 -2.11
CA THR A 513 -14.09 61.58 -3.43
C THR A 513 -13.04 60.73 -4.15
N LEU A 514 -11.77 61.14 -4.10
CA LEU A 514 -10.63 60.36 -4.60
C LEU A 514 -10.44 59.04 -3.85
N GLU A 515 -10.58 59.03 -2.53
CA GLU A 515 -10.49 57.80 -1.72
C GLU A 515 -11.63 56.83 -2.07
N LEU A 516 -12.84 57.34 -2.25
CA LEU A 516 -14.00 56.54 -2.67
C LEU A 516 -13.82 55.99 -4.09
N GLU A 517 -13.34 56.79 -5.05
CA GLU A 517 -13.02 56.32 -6.40
C GLU A 517 -11.95 55.22 -6.37
N GLN A 518 -10.89 55.38 -5.59
CA GLN A 518 -9.86 54.35 -5.42
C GLN A 518 -10.40 53.07 -4.78
N LYS A 519 -11.26 53.18 -3.76
CA LYS A 519 -11.91 52.01 -3.15
C LYS A 519 -12.85 51.33 -4.14
N LEU A 520 -13.56 52.09 -4.97
CA LEU A 520 -14.48 51.56 -5.96
C LEU A 520 -13.74 50.84 -7.09
N VAL A 521 -12.57 51.33 -7.50
CA VAL A 521 -11.65 50.62 -8.41
C VAL A 521 -11.16 49.30 -7.79
N LYS A 522 -10.71 49.32 -6.53
CA LYS A 522 -10.27 48.10 -5.84
C LYS A 522 -11.38 47.06 -5.67
N VAL A 523 -12.62 47.50 -5.44
CA VAL A 523 -13.77 46.60 -5.39
C VAL A 523 -14.04 45.97 -6.76
N LYS A 524 -13.98 46.75 -7.84
CA LYS A 524 -14.11 46.22 -9.21
C LYS A 524 -13.02 45.23 -9.59
N GLU A 525 -11.77 45.50 -9.18
CA GLU A 525 -10.65 44.57 -9.38
C GLU A 525 -10.91 43.25 -8.63
N ARG A 526 -11.40 43.33 -7.39
CA ARG A 526 -11.73 42.15 -6.59
C ARG A 526 -12.93 41.37 -7.13
N GLU A 527 -13.93 42.05 -7.70
CA GLU A 527 -15.04 41.40 -8.41
C GLU A 527 -14.54 40.65 -9.65
N LEU A 528 -13.63 41.25 -10.43
CA LEU A 528 -12.99 40.58 -11.56
C LEU A 528 -12.16 39.36 -11.14
N GLU A 529 -11.41 39.45 -10.04
CA GLU A 529 -10.67 38.31 -9.47
C GLU A 529 -11.61 37.19 -9.02
N LEU A 530 -12.74 37.53 -8.39
CA LEU A 530 -13.77 36.56 -7.98
C LEU A 530 -14.43 35.88 -9.19
N ASP A 531 -14.76 36.64 -10.24
CA ASP A 531 -15.31 36.08 -11.47
C ASP A 531 -14.30 35.13 -12.15
N HIS A 532 -13.02 35.50 -12.18
CA HIS A 532 -11.97 34.62 -12.69
C HIS A 532 -11.81 33.35 -11.84
N ALA A 533 -11.83 33.47 -10.51
CA ALA A 533 -11.76 32.32 -9.61
C ALA A 533 -12.97 31.39 -9.78
N GLN A 534 -14.17 31.95 -9.95
CA GLN A 534 -15.39 31.20 -10.23
C GLN A 534 -15.27 30.43 -11.55
N MET A 535 -14.74 31.06 -12.60
CA MET A 535 -14.52 30.40 -13.90
C MET A 535 -13.54 29.22 -13.80
N VAL A 536 -12.46 29.37 -13.01
CA VAL A 536 -11.49 28.28 -12.77
C VAL A 536 -12.16 27.13 -12.02
N LEU A 537 -12.94 27.42 -10.97
CA LEU A 537 -13.67 26.39 -10.21
C LEU A 537 -14.68 25.64 -11.08
N ASP A 538 -15.39 26.33 -11.98
CA ASP A 538 -16.34 25.69 -12.90
C ASP A 538 -15.63 24.79 -13.92
N ASN A 539 -14.45 25.20 -14.41
CA ASN A 539 -13.61 24.35 -15.27
C ASN A 539 -13.09 23.12 -14.53
N ASP A 540 -12.60 23.27 -13.30
CA ASP A 540 -12.14 22.16 -12.49
C ASP A 540 -13.29 21.19 -12.19
N ARG A 541 -14.46 21.72 -11.85
CA ARG A 541 -15.67 20.91 -11.62
C ARG A 541 -16.08 20.14 -12.87
N TYR A 542 -15.99 20.76 -14.04
CA TYR A 542 -16.25 20.10 -15.32
C TYR A 542 -15.23 18.97 -15.59
N ALA A 543 -13.93 19.23 -15.38
CA ALA A 543 -12.87 18.24 -15.54
C ALA A 543 -13.03 17.04 -14.59
N VAL A 544 -13.36 17.29 -13.32
CA VAL A 544 -13.65 16.24 -12.32
C VAL A 544 -14.88 15.42 -12.73
N THR A 545 -15.91 16.07 -13.27
CA THR A 545 -17.11 15.37 -13.75
C THR A 545 -16.80 14.47 -14.95
N GLN A 546 -16.01 14.94 -15.92
CA GLN A 546 -15.53 14.09 -17.03
C GLN A 546 -14.70 12.91 -16.52
N ALA A 547 -13.75 13.15 -15.61
CA ALA A 547 -12.91 12.09 -15.05
C ALA A 547 -13.76 11.01 -14.34
N ALA A 548 -14.78 11.42 -13.58
CA ALA A 548 -15.71 10.51 -12.93
C ALA A 548 -16.52 9.68 -13.95
N GLU A 549 -16.98 10.28 -15.05
CA GLU A 549 -17.67 9.54 -16.13
C GLU A 549 -16.76 8.54 -16.84
N PHE A 550 -15.49 8.90 -17.09
CA PHE A 550 -14.51 7.99 -17.66
C PHE A 550 -14.23 6.81 -16.72
N LEU A 551 -14.04 7.05 -15.42
CA LEU A 551 -13.86 5.99 -14.42
C LEU A 551 -15.08 5.07 -14.34
N LYS A 552 -16.29 5.63 -14.41
CA LYS A 552 -17.52 4.85 -14.43
C LYS A 552 -17.59 3.94 -15.66
N LYS A 553 -17.27 4.45 -16.85
CA LYS A 553 -17.22 3.65 -18.08
C LYS A 553 -16.17 2.54 -18.00
N ALA A 554 -14.97 2.86 -17.55
CA ALA A 554 -13.88 1.89 -17.38
C ALA A 554 -14.22 0.80 -16.36
N HIS A 555 -14.92 1.13 -15.27
CA HIS A 555 -15.37 0.14 -14.30
C HIS A 555 -16.38 -0.85 -14.91
N VAL A 556 -17.36 -0.35 -15.68
CA VAL A 556 -18.36 -1.21 -16.34
C VAL A 556 -17.68 -2.15 -17.34
N GLU A 557 -16.77 -1.64 -18.18
CA GLU A 557 -16.02 -2.45 -19.15
C GLU A 557 -15.18 -3.54 -18.46
N ASN A 558 -14.52 -3.20 -17.35
CA ASN A 558 -13.75 -4.17 -16.57
C ASN A 558 -14.64 -5.25 -15.91
N GLU A 559 -15.84 -4.87 -15.46
CA GLU A 559 -16.81 -5.81 -14.90
C GLU A 559 -17.36 -6.78 -15.98
N GLU A 560 -17.64 -6.28 -17.18
CA GLU A 560 -18.02 -7.11 -18.33
C GLU A 560 -16.89 -8.07 -18.74
N GLN A 561 -15.65 -7.59 -18.80
CA GLN A 561 -14.50 -8.43 -19.11
C GLN A 561 -14.27 -9.50 -18.03
N ARG A 562 -14.48 -9.17 -16.75
CA ARG A 562 -14.45 -10.17 -15.66
C ARG A 562 -15.49 -11.26 -15.85
N LYS A 563 -16.75 -10.89 -16.15
CA LYS A 563 -17.83 -11.87 -16.40
C LYS A 563 -17.49 -12.79 -17.58
N LYS A 564 -16.91 -12.24 -18.66
CA LYS A 564 -16.46 -13.03 -19.81
C LYS A 564 -15.34 -14.00 -19.43
N ASN A 565 -14.34 -13.54 -18.71
CA ASN A 565 -13.24 -14.40 -18.25
C ASN A 565 -13.73 -15.50 -17.29
N GLU A 566 -14.68 -15.20 -16.40
CA GLU A 566 -15.29 -16.21 -15.51
C GLU A 566 -16.05 -17.28 -16.30
N GLN A 567 -16.73 -16.88 -17.37
CA GLN A 567 -17.42 -17.82 -18.27
C GLN A 567 -16.42 -18.72 -19.03
N GLU A 568 -15.33 -18.15 -19.55
CA GLU A 568 -14.26 -18.91 -20.21
C GLU A 568 -13.61 -19.92 -19.24
N ILE A 569 -13.33 -19.52 -18.00
CA ILE A 569 -12.80 -20.41 -16.95
C ILE A 569 -13.78 -21.55 -16.66
N LEU A 570 -15.09 -21.28 -16.61
CA LEU A 570 -16.11 -22.30 -16.39
C LEU A 570 -16.14 -23.33 -17.53
N GLU A 571 -16.04 -22.86 -18.77
CA GLU A 571 -16.00 -23.72 -19.97
C GLU A 571 -14.73 -24.57 -20.00
N GLU A 572 -13.56 -24.01 -19.70
CA GLU A 572 -12.30 -24.76 -19.58
C GLU A 572 -12.35 -25.80 -18.47
N LYS A 573 -12.90 -25.45 -17.31
CA LYS A 573 -13.11 -26.40 -16.20
C LYS A 573 -14.01 -27.56 -16.61
N ASN A 574 -15.05 -27.30 -17.40
CA ASN A 574 -15.91 -28.35 -17.95
C ASN A 574 -15.18 -29.23 -18.98
N LYS A 575 -14.36 -28.65 -19.86
CA LYS A 575 -13.50 -29.40 -20.79
C LYS A 575 -12.52 -30.32 -20.05
N LEU A 576 -11.85 -29.80 -19.03
CA LEU A 576 -10.96 -30.57 -18.14
C LEU A 576 -11.71 -31.71 -17.45
N LYS A 577 -12.91 -31.46 -16.94
CA LYS A 577 -13.75 -32.49 -16.32
C LYS A 577 -14.11 -33.61 -17.31
N ILE A 578 -14.44 -33.28 -18.55
CA ILE A 578 -14.71 -34.27 -19.61
C ILE A 578 -13.45 -35.08 -19.94
N GLN A 579 -12.30 -34.42 -20.07
CA GLN A 579 -11.02 -35.10 -20.31
C GLN A 579 -10.65 -36.03 -19.14
N PHE A 580 -10.87 -35.59 -17.91
CA PHE A 580 -10.66 -36.41 -16.72
C PHE A 580 -11.54 -37.67 -16.73
N ILE A 581 -12.83 -37.54 -17.04
CA ILE A 581 -13.75 -38.69 -17.16
C ILE A 581 -13.28 -39.64 -18.27
N LYS A 582 -12.82 -39.12 -19.42
CA LYS A 582 -12.27 -39.95 -20.51
C LYS A 582 -11.02 -40.70 -20.05
N LEU A 583 -10.09 -40.05 -19.38
CA LEU A 583 -8.88 -40.68 -18.82
C LEU A 583 -9.24 -41.75 -17.79
N GLU A 584 -10.16 -41.47 -16.88
CA GLU A 584 -10.61 -42.42 -15.87
C GLU A 584 -11.25 -43.67 -16.53
N SER A 585 -12.08 -43.47 -17.56
CA SER A 585 -12.65 -44.58 -18.33
C SER A 585 -11.58 -45.37 -19.10
N GLY A 586 -10.57 -44.69 -19.65
CA GLY A 586 -9.43 -45.30 -20.31
C GLY A 586 -8.58 -46.14 -19.37
N MET A 587 -8.31 -45.64 -18.16
CA MET A 587 -7.59 -46.38 -17.11
C MET A 587 -8.36 -47.63 -16.67
N LYS A 588 -9.67 -47.53 -16.48
CA LYS A 588 -10.52 -48.69 -16.16
C LYS A 588 -10.47 -49.76 -17.25
N LEU A 589 -10.53 -49.34 -18.52
CA LEU A 589 -10.39 -50.26 -19.65
C LEU A 589 -9.00 -50.91 -19.69
N LEU A 590 -7.93 -50.13 -19.50
CA LEU A 590 -6.57 -50.61 -19.48
C LEU A 590 -6.35 -51.66 -18.37
N SER A 591 -6.84 -51.38 -17.16
CA SER A 591 -6.79 -52.31 -16.03
C SER A 591 -7.55 -53.63 -16.32
N THR A 592 -8.67 -53.54 -17.05
CA THR A 592 -9.42 -54.73 -17.50
C THR A 592 -8.61 -55.54 -18.50
N LYS A 593 -7.94 -54.88 -19.46
CA LYS A 593 -7.06 -55.55 -20.44
C LYS A 593 -5.81 -56.13 -19.81
N GLU A 594 -5.21 -55.47 -18.82
CA GLU A 594 -4.12 -56.05 -18.02
C GLU A 594 -4.57 -57.34 -17.34
N ALA A 595 -5.75 -57.35 -16.71
CA ALA A 595 -6.30 -58.55 -16.09
C ALA A 595 -6.54 -59.70 -17.10
N GLU A 596 -7.03 -59.38 -18.30
CA GLU A 596 -7.16 -60.36 -19.40
C GLU A 596 -5.80 -60.92 -19.81
N VAL A 597 -4.78 -60.08 -19.98
CA VAL A 597 -3.40 -60.50 -20.33
C VAL A 597 -2.82 -61.39 -19.23
N TYR A 598 -2.99 -61.04 -17.96
CA TYR A 598 -2.56 -61.90 -16.84
C TYR A 598 -3.26 -63.27 -16.86
N SER A 599 -4.56 -63.31 -17.20
CA SER A 599 -5.31 -64.56 -17.35
C SER A 599 -4.76 -65.42 -18.50
N LEU A 600 -4.50 -64.80 -19.66
CA LEU A 600 -3.91 -65.48 -20.82
C LEU A 600 -2.50 -66.00 -20.52
N LYS A 601 -1.67 -65.20 -19.84
CA LYS A 601 -0.34 -65.61 -19.40
C LYS A 601 -0.40 -66.83 -18.49
N ARG A 602 -1.32 -66.84 -17.52
CA ARG A 602 -1.54 -68.02 -16.65
C ARG A 602 -1.95 -69.27 -17.45
N LYS A 603 -2.88 -69.14 -18.40
CA LYS A 603 -3.28 -70.26 -19.28
C LYS A 603 -2.13 -70.76 -20.16
N LEU A 604 -1.27 -69.86 -20.64
CA LEU A 604 -0.08 -70.22 -21.40
C LEU A 604 0.92 -71.00 -20.54
N GLU A 605 1.15 -70.54 -19.31
CA GLU A 605 2.02 -71.20 -18.33
C GLU A 605 1.51 -72.60 -17.99
N GLU A 606 0.21 -72.78 -17.76
CA GLU A 606 -0.44 -74.08 -17.56
C GLU A 606 -0.25 -75.01 -18.77
N LYS A 607 -0.45 -74.50 -20.00
CA LYS A 607 -0.20 -75.29 -21.22
C LYS A 607 1.26 -75.69 -21.36
N SER A 608 2.18 -74.78 -21.06
CA SER A 608 3.63 -75.04 -21.09
C SER A 608 4.02 -76.11 -20.07
N GLN A 609 3.45 -76.07 -18.86
CA GLN A 609 3.67 -77.10 -17.85
C GLN A 609 3.13 -78.46 -18.31
N MET A 610 1.92 -78.50 -18.89
CA MET A 610 1.33 -79.74 -19.44
C MET A 610 2.16 -80.32 -20.59
N LEU A 611 2.69 -79.47 -21.48
CA LEU A 611 3.64 -79.87 -22.52
C LEU A 611 4.92 -80.47 -21.92
N GLY A 612 5.49 -79.83 -20.90
CA GLY A 612 6.65 -80.36 -20.19
C GLY A 612 6.39 -81.70 -19.50
N ILE A 613 5.19 -81.93 -18.98
CA ILE A 613 4.77 -83.24 -18.44
C ILE A 613 4.70 -84.27 -19.57
N LYS A 614 4.02 -83.96 -20.68
CA LYS A 614 3.91 -84.87 -21.85
C LYS A 614 5.26 -85.21 -22.46
N GLU A 615 6.18 -84.24 -22.54
CA GLU A 615 7.54 -84.48 -23.05
C GLU A 615 8.32 -85.43 -22.13
N LYS A 616 8.17 -85.28 -20.80
CA LYS A 616 8.75 -86.21 -19.82
C LYS A 616 8.15 -87.61 -19.93
N GLU A 617 6.83 -87.73 -20.09
CA GLU A 617 6.14 -89.01 -20.33
C GLU A 617 6.60 -89.68 -21.62
N PHE A 618 6.73 -88.92 -22.71
CA PHE A 618 7.24 -89.42 -23.99
C PHE A 618 8.69 -89.91 -23.87
N LYS A 619 9.57 -89.14 -23.21
CA LYS A 619 10.96 -89.55 -22.94
C LYS A 619 11.02 -90.81 -22.06
N ALA A 620 10.12 -90.95 -21.08
CA ALA A 620 10.02 -92.16 -20.25
C ALA A 620 9.53 -93.37 -21.07
N SER A 621 8.55 -93.18 -21.95
CA SER A 621 8.05 -94.23 -22.87
C SER A 621 9.14 -94.70 -23.85
N MET A 622 9.93 -93.77 -24.41
CA MET A 622 11.07 -94.10 -25.27
C MET A 622 12.15 -94.89 -24.51
N LYS A 623 12.46 -94.51 -23.26
CA LYS A 623 13.38 -95.29 -22.41
C LYS A 623 12.86 -96.70 -22.12
N ASN A 624 11.56 -96.86 -21.90
CA ASN A 624 10.94 -98.18 -21.70
C ASN A 624 10.92 -99.04 -22.98
N LEU A 625 10.79 -98.43 -24.16
CA LEU A 625 10.93 -99.12 -25.46
C LEU A 625 12.37 -99.59 -25.71
N HIS A 626 13.38 -98.79 -25.35
CA HIS A 626 14.78 -99.21 -25.41
C HIS A 626 15.14 -100.28 -24.36
N SER A 627 14.46 -100.31 -23.21
CA SER A 627 14.60 -101.40 -22.23
C SER A 627 13.93 -102.71 -22.68
N LYS A 628 12.79 -102.66 -23.40
CA LYS A 628 12.11 -103.87 -23.91
C LYS A 628 12.79 -104.53 -25.11
N ASN A 629 13.56 -103.77 -25.92
CA ASN A 629 14.35 -104.34 -27.01
C ASN A 629 15.73 -104.87 -26.56
N SER A 630 16.07 -104.77 -25.26
CA SER A 630 17.32 -105.28 -24.68
C SER A 630 17.12 -106.53 -23.78
N SER A 631 15.92 -107.13 -23.78
CA SER A 631 15.56 -108.27 -22.90
C SER A 631 14.97 -109.47 -23.67
N ILE A 632 15.30 -109.62 -24.95
CA ILE A 632 15.10 -110.86 -25.72
C ILE A 632 16.44 -111.15 -26.40
N VAL A 633 17.29 -111.92 -25.71
CA VAL A 633 18.17 -113.01 -26.18
C VAL A 633 18.94 -113.46 -24.93
N GLU A 634 18.34 -114.36 -24.17
CA GLU A 634 19.06 -115.29 -23.30
C GLU A 634 18.16 -116.54 -23.13
N GLU A 635 18.32 -117.51 -24.03
CA GLU A 635 17.91 -118.88 -23.75
C GLU A 635 18.88 -119.86 -24.43
N LYS A 636 19.63 -120.55 -23.58
CA LYS A 636 20.20 -121.91 -23.67
C LYS A 636 21.17 -122.25 -24.81
N ASP A 637 22.36 -122.70 -24.42
CA ASP A 637 22.84 -124.03 -24.79
C ASP A 637 23.79 -124.57 -23.70
N ASP A 638 23.38 -125.72 -23.15
CA ASP A 638 24.19 -126.69 -22.41
C ASP A 638 24.96 -127.59 -23.41
N ASP A 639 26.02 -128.25 -22.91
CA ASP A 639 26.75 -129.42 -23.46
C ASP A 639 27.74 -129.24 -24.63
N VAL A 640 29.05 -129.14 -24.32
CA VAL A 640 30.13 -130.15 -24.49
C VAL A 640 31.46 -129.58 -24.01
#